data_AF-A0AB40BBT2-F1
#
_entry.id   AF-A0AB40BBT2-F1
#
_cell.length_a   1.000
_cell.length_b   1.000
_cell.length_c   1.000
_cell.angle_alpha   90.00
_cell.angle_beta   90.00
_cell.angle_gamma   90.00
#
_symmetry.space_group_name_H-M   'P 1'
#
loop_
_entity.id
_entity.type
_entity.pdbx_description
1 polymer ?
#
loop_
_entity_poly.entity_id
_entity_poly.type
_entity_poly.pdbx_seq_one_letter_code
_entity_poly.pdbx_strand_id
1 'polypeptide(L)'
;MNMNTTSMSEVQMKVAQAVHVLNHDSQSCNRVAANQWLVQFQQTDSAWEVATSILTAPAPFPAHFEVEFFAAQILRRKIQNEGYYLPSGVKDALLHALLVAAQRFSLGPPQLLTQICLALSALVLRSIEHKKPIVQLFSSLHQLQVNEDGNVALLEMLTVLPEEVVEDHNGDRNIDAASRSQFTRELLSHTPTVLEFLLHQSKQRLDDGRQLHDRNRKILRCLLSWVRVGCFSEISSSSLPTHPLLNFVFNSLQVSSSFDVAIEVLIELVSRHELHSQGLPQVLLSKIRYLKEMLLHPALANGDEKVISGIACLLSEIGQAAPALIAEASTDAHVLADAVLSCVAFPSEEWEISDSTLQFWCSLASYLLDINKANNGRVVEEMFCPVFSALLDALLLRAQVDDSTFGGKTGALDIPDGLTHFRMNLEELLIDICQLLGSKRFVQKLFSGDWASADNLIPWNEVETRMFALNMVAETVLQEGLPFDFSVIVRLVVILSSLGPEELKGFVAFVYKSVADVVGSYSKWILSFQNNIRPFLLFCASGITESVSSSACASTLRKLCEDASAVIHEPQNLEILIWIGEGLEKRNLPLEEEEEVVTAVTLILNSVPNQELKKNSLARLLCSSYGAIEKLIDTNSGNSLRQNPAAYTQALNSAVRGLYRMGTVFGHLGASHHADHVEDDTVLALLGVFWPLLEKLFRSSHIGSGTLSAAACRSLSQAIHSSGQKFLMLLPKALDCLSTNFLLYQSHECYVRAAAVVIEEFGHIEDYGSLCISTFERFTKAESVTALNSSYICDQEPDLVEAYTNFTSTFVRCCPKEVVAASGPLLELSFQKAAICCTAMHRGAALAAMSYMSCFLEVCLTSILESSACIVEGSLSAVLIQVLSRSGEGLISNVVYALLGVSAMSRVHKSATILQQLAALCSIVDRTSWKTILCWDSLCRWLQSTVQSLPSEYLKQGEAVTLVPLWLKALASAASDYLESKTSDTARSDHGHMQGKGGRTLKRIIRDFADTHRNGPNLT
;
A
#
# COMPACT_ATOMS: atom_id res chain seq x y z
N MET A 1 1.81 60.97 18.60
CA MET A 1 2.71 60.31 17.63
C MET A 1 3.99 59.72 18.25
N ASN A 2 4.52 60.23 19.37
CA ASN A 2 5.79 59.73 19.95
C ASN A 2 5.70 58.50 20.89
N MET A 3 4.52 57.98 21.25
CA MET A 3 4.40 56.80 22.14
C MET A 3 4.28 55.46 21.39
N ASN A 4 3.72 55.45 20.16
CA ASN A 4 3.60 54.22 19.37
C ASN A 4 4.91 53.81 18.67
N THR A 5 5.80 54.78 18.40
CA THR A 5 7.09 54.51 17.75
C THR A 5 8.10 53.89 18.72
N THR A 6 8.03 54.21 20.02
CA THR A 6 8.89 53.64 21.06
C THR A 6 8.55 52.19 21.38
N SER A 7 7.25 51.84 21.46
CA SER A 7 6.83 50.45 21.70
C SER A 7 7.15 49.51 20.53
N MET A 8 7.09 49.99 19.29
CA MET A 8 7.41 49.21 18.09
C MET A 8 8.91 48.85 18.01
N SER A 9 9.79 49.80 18.34
CA SER A 9 11.24 49.58 18.40
C SER A 9 11.63 48.54 19.46
N GLU A 10 10.93 48.52 20.60
CA GLU A 10 11.15 47.53 21.65
C GLU A 10 10.75 46.10 21.22
N VAL A 11 9.64 45.95 20.49
CA VAL A 11 9.21 44.63 19.99
C VAL A 11 10.15 44.12 18.89
N GLN A 12 10.63 44.99 18.01
CA GLN A 12 11.64 44.65 16.99
C GLN A 12 12.93 44.13 17.62
N MET A 13 13.42 44.77 18.69
CA MET A 13 14.60 44.31 19.42
C MET A 13 14.39 42.93 20.07
N LYS A 14 13.20 42.67 20.64
CA LYS A 14 12.87 41.36 21.22
C LYS A 14 12.82 40.25 20.17
N VAL A 15 12.27 40.54 18.98
CA VAL A 15 12.26 39.59 17.85
C VAL A 15 13.69 39.28 17.42
N ALA A 16 14.54 40.29 17.24
CA ALA A 16 15.94 40.08 16.86
C ALA A 16 16.71 39.25 17.90
N GLN A 17 16.49 39.50 19.19
CA GLN A 17 17.10 38.72 20.28
C GLN A 17 16.61 37.26 20.30
N ALA A 18 15.30 37.04 20.13
CA ALA A 18 14.75 35.68 20.12
C ALA A 18 15.21 34.87 18.90
N VAL A 19 15.31 35.49 17.71
CA VAL A 19 15.87 34.84 16.51
C VAL A 19 17.35 34.48 16.71
N HIS A 20 18.13 35.40 17.30
CA HIS A 20 19.54 35.13 17.61
C HIS A 20 19.70 33.97 18.62
N VAL A 21 18.87 33.91 19.66
CA VAL A 21 18.87 32.79 20.63
C VAL A 21 18.50 31.48 19.93
N LEU A 22 17.50 31.49 19.04
CA LEU A 22 17.07 30.29 18.31
C LEU A 22 18.20 29.66 17.48
N ASN A 23 19.01 30.50 16.79
CA ASN A 23 20.04 30.02 15.85
C ASN A 23 21.42 29.81 16.48
N HIS A 24 21.76 30.53 17.55
CA HIS A 24 23.12 30.57 18.08
C HIS A 24 23.29 30.16 19.55
N ASP A 25 22.21 29.95 20.31
CA ASP A 25 22.34 29.53 21.72
C ASP A 25 22.73 28.03 21.84
N SER A 26 23.79 27.77 22.61
CA SER A 26 24.30 26.42 22.88
C SER A 26 23.33 25.54 23.67
N GLN A 27 22.41 26.12 24.44
CA GLN A 27 21.46 25.40 25.30
C GLN A 27 20.14 25.13 24.55
N SER A 28 19.74 23.85 24.47
CA SER A 28 18.50 23.43 23.79
C SER A 28 17.23 24.01 24.43
N CYS A 29 17.20 24.18 25.76
CA CYS A 29 16.05 24.75 26.47
C CYS A 29 15.76 26.21 26.08
N ASN A 30 16.80 27.03 25.89
CA ASN A 30 16.66 28.43 25.48
C ASN A 30 16.17 28.53 24.03
N ARG A 31 16.68 27.66 23.14
CA ARG A 31 16.20 27.58 21.74
C ARG A 31 14.72 27.19 21.65
N VAL A 32 14.27 26.25 22.48
CA VAL A 32 12.85 25.87 22.57
C VAL A 32 11.99 27.02 23.08
N ALA A 33 12.43 27.73 24.14
CA ALA A 33 11.70 28.88 24.68
C ALA A 33 11.61 30.03 23.67
N ALA A 34 12.70 30.32 22.96
CA ALA A 34 12.73 31.32 21.89
C ALA A 34 11.79 30.93 20.74
N ASN A 35 11.80 29.67 20.30
CA ASN A 35 10.89 29.18 19.26
C ASN A 35 9.42 29.31 19.70
N GLN A 36 9.08 28.89 20.92
CA GLN A 36 7.71 29.01 21.46
C GLN A 36 7.25 30.47 21.49
N TRP A 37 8.11 31.39 21.92
CA TRP A 37 7.80 32.81 21.92
C TRP A 37 7.61 33.36 20.50
N LEU A 38 8.46 32.97 19.54
CA LEU A 38 8.34 33.37 18.13
C LEU A 38 7.08 32.81 17.46
N VAL A 39 6.65 31.59 17.81
CA VAL A 39 5.38 31.01 17.37
C VAL A 39 4.18 31.77 17.94
N GLN A 40 4.23 32.16 19.21
CA GLN A 40 3.18 33.01 19.81
C GLN A 40 3.15 34.39 19.15
N PHE A 41 4.31 34.99 18.88
CA PHE A 41 4.42 36.27 18.18
C PHE A 41 3.84 36.18 16.76
N GLN A 42 4.03 35.08 16.03
CA GLN A 42 3.44 34.90 14.69
C GLN A 42 1.90 35.03 14.69
N GLN A 43 1.25 34.74 15.81
CA GLN A 43 -0.21 34.81 15.96
C GLN A 43 -0.70 36.22 16.31
N THR A 44 0.17 37.18 16.64
CA THR A 44 -0.24 38.54 17.02
C THR A 44 -0.42 39.48 15.82
N ASP A 45 -1.25 40.50 15.97
CA ASP A 45 -1.45 41.54 14.94
C ASP A 45 -0.18 42.38 14.72
N SER A 46 0.60 42.60 15.78
CA SER A 46 1.88 43.35 15.72
C SER A 46 2.92 42.72 14.79
N ALA A 47 2.79 41.42 14.47
CA ALA A 47 3.69 40.73 13.56
C ALA A 47 3.66 41.31 12.14
N TRP A 48 2.50 41.81 11.68
CA TRP A 48 2.35 42.45 10.37
C TRP A 48 3.24 43.69 10.23
N GLU A 49 3.11 44.62 11.18
CA GLU A 49 3.83 45.90 11.16
C GLU A 49 5.33 45.71 11.42
N VAL A 50 5.68 44.86 12.40
CA VAL A 50 7.07 44.58 12.78
C VAL A 50 7.84 43.92 11.63
N ALA A 51 7.29 42.88 11.01
CA ALA A 51 7.96 42.20 9.91
C ALA A 51 8.07 43.10 8.66
N THR A 52 7.03 43.87 8.34
CA THR A 52 7.07 44.84 7.23
C THR A 52 8.13 45.92 7.45
N SER A 53 8.24 46.44 8.68
CA SER A 53 9.23 47.46 9.02
C SER A 53 10.66 46.92 8.97
N ILE A 54 10.91 45.68 9.40
CA ILE A 54 12.24 45.04 9.31
C ILE A 54 12.71 44.97 7.84
N LEU A 55 11.82 44.59 6.92
CA LEU A 55 12.16 44.45 5.50
C LEU A 55 12.30 45.79 4.75
N THR A 56 11.56 46.82 5.16
CA THR A 56 11.51 48.12 4.43
C THR A 56 12.40 49.22 5.00
N ALA A 57 12.84 49.12 6.26
CA ALA A 57 13.64 50.17 6.90
C ALA A 57 15.08 50.26 6.32
N PRO A 58 15.56 51.45 5.90
CA PRO A 58 16.98 51.66 5.57
C PRO A 58 17.81 51.65 6.87
N ALA A 59 18.75 50.72 6.99
CA ALA A 59 19.37 50.35 8.29
C ALA A 59 20.07 51.51 9.01
N PRO A 60 19.94 51.56 10.36
CA PRO A 60 21.04 51.12 11.21
C PRO A 60 20.55 50.28 12.42
N PHE A 61 20.24 49.02 12.16
CA PHE A 61 20.33 47.92 13.14
C PHE A 61 21.39 46.95 12.59
N PRO A 62 22.08 46.14 13.40
CA PRO A 62 22.91 45.09 12.82
C PRO A 62 21.98 44.15 12.04
N ALA A 63 21.98 44.33 10.72
CA ALA A 63 21.15 43.61 9.77
C ALA A 63 21.68 42.18 9.70
N HIS A 64 21.16 41.33 10.57
CA HIS A 64 21.41 39.90 10.52
C HIS A 64 20.44 39.28 9.52
N PHE A 65 20.98 38.66 8.48
CA PHE A 65 20.23 37.91 7.46
C PHE A 65 19.12 37.04 8.08
N GLU A 66 19.38 36.41 9.23
CA GLU A 66 18.42 35.56 9.95
C GLU A 66 17.14 36.29 10.39
N VAL A 67 17.25 37.55 10.83
CA VAL A 67 16.11 38.35 11.28
C VAL A 67 15.29 38.84 10.09
N GLU A 68 15.97 39.23 9.01
CA GLU A 68 15.32 39.63 7.74
C GLU A 68 14.61 38.43 7.10
N PHE A 69 15.24 37.25 7.11
CA PHE A 69 14.68 36.01 6.61
C PHE A 69 13.47 35.56 7.43
N PHE A 70 13.56 35.61 8.77
CA PHE A 70 12.44 35.34 9.65
C PHE A 70 11.26 36.29 9.39
N ALA A 71 11.52 37.59 9.20
CA ALA A 71 10.48 38.57 8.88
C ALA A 71 9.76 38.23 7.56
N ALA A 72 10.49 37.86 6.51
CA ALA A 72 9.92 37.45 5.23
C ALA A 72 9.06 36.17 5.36
N GLN A 73 9.52 35.18 6.14
CA GLN A 73 8.76 33.96 6.40
C GLN A 73 7.46 34.20 7.18
N ILE A 74 7.49 35.07 8.19
CA ILE A 74 6.28 35.43 8.95
C ILE A 74 5.26 36.08 8.01
N LEU A 75 5.68 37.06 7.21
CA LEU A 75 4.77 37.73 6.29
C LEU A 75 4.14 36.74 5.31
N ARG A 76 4.94 35.87 4.68
CA ARG A 76 4.40 34.81 3.80
C ARG A 76 3.33 33.99 4.53
N ARG A 77 3.64 33.48 5.73
CA ARG A 77 2.73 32.60 6.49
C ARG A 77 1.44 33.32 6.94
N LYS A 78 1.55 34.56 7.42
CA LYS A 78 0.38 35.35 7.83
C LYS A 78 -0.48 35.73 6.62
N ILE A 79 0.13 36.07 5.48
CA ILE A 79 -0.61 36.28 4.23
C ILE A 79 -1.33 35.01 3.83
N GLN A 80 -0.68 33.84 3.93
CA GLN A 80 -1.29 32.57 3.57
C GLN A 80 -2.54 32.23 4.42
N ASN A 81 -2.43 32.45 5.74
CA ASN A 81 -3.47 32.10 6.71
C ASN A 81 -4.59 33.15 6.84
N GLU A 82 -4.23 34.43 6.88
CA GLU A 82 -5.12 35.53 7.27
C GLU A 82 -5.39 36.52 6.11
N GLY A 83 -4.69 36.39 4.98
CA GLY A 83 -4.68 37.40 3.91
C GLY A 83 -6.04 37.69 3.26
N TYR A 84 -6.99 36.77 3.31
CA TYR A 84 -8.36 36.99 2.83
C TYR A 84 -9.10 38.06 3.62
N TYR A 85 -8.84 38.15 4.92
CA TYR A 85 -9.55 39.04 5.84
C TYR A 85 -8.99 40.46 5.87
N LEU A 86 -7.85 40.71 5.21
CA LEU A 86 -7.25 42.04 5.14
C LEU A 86 -8.09 42.99 4.24
N PRO A 87 -8.32 44.25 4.66
CA PRO A 87 -8.94 45.26 3.80
C PRO A 87 -8.09 45.58 2.55
N SER A 88 -8.73 45.91 1.42
CA SER A 88 -8.04 46.25 0.16
C SER A 88 -6.94 47.30 0.32
N GLY A 89 -7.17 48.37 1.07
CA GLY A 89 -6.15 49.41 1.25
C GLY A 89 -4.92 48.96 2.04
N VAL A 90 -5.05 47.95 2.91
CA VAL A 90 -3.92 47.34 3.63
C VAL A 90 -3.16 46.38 2.72
N LYS A 91 -3.88 45.64 1.85
CA LYS A 91 -3.29 44.79 0.81
C LYS A 91 -2.42 45.62 -0.15
N ASP A 92 -2.91 46.78 -0.58
CA ASP A 92 -2.16 47.69 -1.48
C ASP A 92 -0.89 48.26 -0.82
N ALA A 93 -0.98 48.68 0.44
CA ALA A 93 0.17 49.16 1.20
C ALA A 93 1.22 48.06 1.41
N LEU A 94 0.78 46.84 1.71
CA LEU A 94 1.66 45.68 1.88
C LEU A 94 2.31 45.25 0.56
N LEU A 95 1.57 45.29 -0.55
CA LEU A 95 2.09 45.03 -1.89
C LEU A 95 3.23 46.00 -2.22
N HIS A 96 3.04 47.29 -1.99
CA HIS A 96 4.08 48.29 -2.21
C HIS A 96 5.30 48.07 -1.29
N ALA A 97 5.07 47.76 -0.01
CA ALA A 97 6.13 47.47 0.94
C ALA A 97 6.98 46.25 0.53
N LEU A 98 6.35 45.18 0.06
CA LEU A 98 7.04 43.98 -0.44
C LEU A 98 7.80 44.24 -1.74
N LEU A 99 7.27 45.08 -2.65
CA LEU A 99 8.00 45.50 -3.86
C LEU A 99 9.27 46.31 -3.51
N VAL A 100 9.18 47.22 -2.55
CA VAL A 100 10.34 47.97 -2.04
C VAL A 100 11.35 47.03 -1.39
N ALA A 101 10.91 46.06 -0.61
CA ALA A 101 11.78 45.04 -0.03
C ALA A 101 12.46 44.19 -1.10
N ALA A 102 11.74 43.72 -2.12
CA ALA A 102 12.30 42.94 -3.23
C ALA A 102 13.36 43.75 -4.01
N GLN A 103 13.13 45.05 -4.24
CA GLN A 103 14.11 45.92 -4.88
C GLN A 103 15.38 46.07 -4.01
N ARG A 104 15.21 46.28 -2.70
CA ARG A 104 16.31 46.40 -1.74
C ARG A 104 17.17 45.14 -1.68
N PHE A 105 16.56 43.97 -1.70
CA PHE A 105 17.26 42.68 -1.58
C PHE A 105 17.59 42.02 -2.93
N SER A 106 17.50 42.75 -4.05
CA SER A 106 17.83 42.28 -5.40
C SER A 106 19.28 41.75 -5.53
N LEU A 107 20.24 42.41 -4.89
CA LEU A 107 21.64 41.98 -4.78
C LEU A 107 21.96 41.29 -3.43
N GLY A 108 20.92 41.04 -2.61
CA GLY A 108 21.05 40.42 -1.30
C GLY A 108 21.12 38.89 -1.37
N PRO A 109 21.03 38.21 -0.21
CA PRO A 109 20.97 36.75 -0.16
C PRO A 109 19.77 36.21 -0.97
N PRO A 110 19.97 35.26 -1.91
CA PRO A 110 18.92 34.83 -2.83
C PRO A 110 17.73 34.20 -2.09
N GLN A 111 17.99 33.45 -1.01
CA GLN A 111 16.96 32.82 -0.18
C GLN A 111 15.98 33.86 0.42
N LEU A 112 16.47 35.04 0.79
CA LEU A 112 15.63 36.11 1.33
C LEU A 112 14.74 36.71 0.25
N LEU A 113 15.32 36.97 -0.93
CA LEU A 113 14.58 37.47 -2.09
C LEU A 113 13.47 36.50 -2.50
N THR A 114 13.75 35.19 -2.56
CA THR A 114 12.75 34.15 -2.82
C THR A 114 11.60 34.22 -1.81
N GLN A 115 11.88 34.30 -0.49
CA GLN A 115 10.81 34.40 0.52
C GLN A 115 9.96 35.67 0.37
N ILE A 116 10.56 36.81 0.01
CA ILE A 116 9.83 38.05 -0.25
C ILE A 116 8.95 37.91 -1.49
N CYS A 117 9.46 37.33 -2.58
CA CYS A 117 8.68 37.09 -3.80
C CYS A 117 7.55 36.06 -3.60
N LEU A 118 7.74 35.04 -2.74
CA LEU A 118 6.70 34.10 -2.35
C LEU A 118 5.62 34.79 -1.50
N ALA A 119 6.00 35.63 -0.53
CA ALA A 119 5.05 36.44 0.24
C ALA A 119 4.23 37.38 -0.67
N LEU A 120 4.88 37.96 -1.68
CA LEU A 120 4.24 38.81 -2.68
C LEU A 120 3.24 38.01 -3.53
N SER A 121 3.65 36.83 -4.03
CA SER A 121 2.78 35.92 -4.79
C SER A 121 1.55 35.52 -3.98
N ALA A 122 1.75 35.10 -2.73
CA ALA A 122 0.68 34.71 -1.82
C ALA A 122 -0.33 35.85 -1.58
N LEU A 123 0.14 37.10 -1.52
CA LEU A 123 -0.71 38.29 -1.35
C LEU A 123 -1.56 38.56 -2.59
N VAL A 124 -0.94 38.48 -3.77
CA VAL A 124 -1.61 38.70 -5.06
C VAL A 124 -2.71 37.66 -5.28
N LEU A 125 -2.43 36.37 -4.99
CA LEU A 125 -3.42 35.29 -5.13
C LEU A 125 -4.60 35.39 -4.15
N ARG A 126 -4.46 36.16 -3.06
CA ARG A 126 -5.53 36.41 -2.06
C ARG A 126 -6.22 37.77 -2.23
N SER A 127 -5.87 38.49 -3.29
CA SER A 127 -6.41 39.80 -3.63
C SER A 127 -7.52 39.71 -4.67
N ILE A 128 -8.42 38.74 -4.55
CA ILE A 128 -9.51 38.42 -5.51
C ILE A 128 -10.46 39.60 -5.76
N GLU A 129 -10.57 40.53 -4.80
CA GLU A 129 -11.32 41.79 -4.92
C GLU A 129 -10.88 42.60 -6.16
N HIS A 130 -9.60 42.52 -6.48
CA HIS A 130 -9.03 43.01 -7.72
C HIS A 130 -9.33 41.99 -8.80
N LYS A 131 -10.40 42.18 -9.58
CA LYS A 131 -10.88 41.25 -10.61
C LYS A 131 -9.80 40.57 -11.50
N LYS A 132 -8.60 41.17 -11.64
CA LYS A 132 -7.43 40.59 -12.30
C LYS A 132 -6.13 40.91 -11.54
N PRO A 133 -5.81 40.20 -10.43
CA PRO A 133 -4.73 40.61 -9.53
C PRO A 133 -3.34 40.38 -10.13
N ILE A 134 -3.16 39.35 -10.97
CA ILE A 134 -1.87 39.08 -11.62
C ILE A 134 -1.56 40.16 -12.66
N VAL A 135 -2.56 40.58 -13.44
CA VAL A 135 -2.38 41.65 -14.43
C VAL A 135 -1.96 42.96 -13.75
N GLN A 136 -2.53 43.26 -12.58
CA GLN A 136 -2.16 44.42 -11.78
C GLN A 136 -0.75 44.32 -11.20
N LEU A 137 -0.33 43.13 -10.76
CA LEU A 137 1.05 42.88 -10.38
C LEU A 137 1.99 43.22 -11.54
N PHE A 138 1.75 42.68 -12.74
CA PHE A 138 2.59 42.94 -13.93
C PHE A 138 2.71 44.43 -14.25
N SER A 139 1.64 45.22 -14.07
CA SER A 139 1.70 46.67 -14.23
C SER A 139 2.60 47.37 -13.19
N SER A 140 2.73 46.79 -12.00
CA SER A 140 3.56 47.29 -10.90
C SER A 140 5.02 46.82 -10.99
N LEU A 141 5.30 45.72 -11.69
CA LEU A 141 6.66 45.16 -11.85
C LEU A 141 7.61 46.10 -12.62
N HIS A 142 7.10 47.06 -13.40
CA HIS A 142 7.94 48.11 -13.99
C HIS A 142 8.72 48.92 -12.95
N GLN A 143 8.21 49.03 -11.71
CA GLN A 143 8.91 49.70 -10.61
C GLN A 143 10.20 48.99 -10.21
N LEU A 144 10.27 47.66 -10.39
CA LEU A 144 11.47 46.88 -10.14
C LEU A 144 12.53 47.08 -11.24
N GLN A 145 12.13 47.36 -12.48
CA GLN A 145 13.03 47.50 -13.64
C GLN A 145 13.80 48.84 -13.71
N VAL A 146 13.54 49.79 -12.81
CA VAL A 146 14.11 51.15 -12.87
C VAL A 146 15.63 51.19 -12.60
N ASN A 147 16.20 50.17 -11.97
CA ASN A 147 17.63 50.03 -11.72
C ASN A 147 18.20 48.80 -12.47
N GLU A 148 19.46 48.84 -12.90
CA GLU A 148 20.13 47.72 -13.61
C GLU A 148 20.05 46.38 -12.84
N ASP A 149 20.12 46.45 -11.51
CA ASP A 149 20.04 45.30 -10.59
C ASP A 149 18.61 44.75 -10.38
N GLY A 150 17.60 45.51 -10.80
CA GLY A 150 16.19 45.19 -10.67
C GLY A 150 15.74 43.96 -11.46
N ASN A 151 16.50 43.58 -12.48
CA ASN A 151 16.25 42.40 -13.30
C ASN A 151 16.36 41.10 -12.50
N VAL A 152 17.15 41.06 -11.42
CA VAL A 152 17.31 39.87 -10.56
C VAL A 152 16.03 39.63 -9.75
N ALA A 153 15.49 40.68 -9.11
CA ALA A 153 14.24 40.61 -8.38
C ALA A 153 13.05 40.30 -9.30
N LEU A 154 13.03 40.86 -10.51
CA LEU A 154 12.02 40.54 -11.50
C LEU A 154 12.09 39.07 -11.94
N LEU A 155 13.28 38.55 -12.23
CA LEU A 155 13.45 37.16 -12.64
C LEU A 155 13.02 36.18 -11.53
N GLU A 156 13.35 36.47 -10.28
CA GLU A 156 12.90 35.67 -9.13
C GLU A 156 11.37 35.71 -8.98
N MET A 157 10.77 36.90 -9.06
CA MET A 157 9.31 37.07 -9.01
C MET A 157 8.59 36.30 -10.11
N LEU A 158 9.12 36.34 -11.34
CA LEU A 158 8.60 35.58 -12.47
C LEU A 158 8.84 34.07 -12.32
N THR A 159 9.80 33.63 -11.51
CA THR A 159 10.05 32.20 -11.23
C THR A 159 9.07 31.66 -10.20
N VAL A 160 8.83 32.37 -9.09
CA VAL A 160 8.02 31.85 -7.99
C VAL A 160 6.51 32.03 -8.18
N LEU A 161 6.08 33.06 -8.95
CA LEU A 161 4.66 33.34 -9.15
C LEU A 161 3.92 32.17 -9.84
N PRO A 162 4.43 31.58 -10.93
CA PRO A 162 3.79 30.41 -11.54
C PRO A 162 3.80 29.18 -10.62
N GLU A 163 4.85 28.99 -9.82
CA GLU A 163 4.95 27.89 -8.84
C GLU A 163 3.83 27.99 -7.79
N GLU A 164 3.60 29.18 -7.21
CA GLU A 164 2.52 29.40 -6.23
C GLU A 164 1.10 29.30 -6.84
N VAL A 165 0.95 29.51 -8.16
CA VAL A 165 -0.34 29.29 -8.85
C VAL A 165 -0.62 27.79 -9.05
N VAL A 166 0.42 26.99 -9.31
CA VAL A 166 0.32 25.55 -9.61
C VAL A 166 0.41 24.67 -8.37
N GLU A 167 1.00 25.13 -7.26
CA GLU A 167 1.15 24.35 -6.02
C GLU A 167 -0.17 23.66 -5.61
N ASP A 168 -0.22 22.34 -5.82
CA ASP A 168 -1.32 21.44 -5.47
C ASP A 168 -1.07 20.73 -4.12
N HIS A 169 -0.07 21.19 -3.36
CA HIS A 169 0.26 20.58 -2.08
C HIS A 169 -0.89 20.76 -1.08
N ASN A 170 -1.15 19.68 -0.34
CA ASN A 170 -2.15 19.45 0.71
C ASN A 170 -2.33 20.55 1.79
N GLY A 171 -1.64 21.69 1.72
CA GLY A 171 -1.64 22.78 2.70
C GLY A 171 -2.53 23.98 2.38
N ASP A 172 -2.67 24.42 1.12
CA ASP A 172 -3.33 25.71 0.82
C ASP A 172 -4.77 25.53 0.31
N ARG A 173 -5.65 25.12 1.23
CA ARG A 173 -7.08 24.87 1.00
C ARG A 173 -7.92 26.15 0.82
N ASN A 174 -7.30 27.33 0.86
CA ASN A 174 -8.02 28.60 0.88
C ASN A 174 -8.37 29.16 -0.51
N ILE A 175 -7.67 28.73 -1.58
CA ILE A 175 -7.97 29.14 -2.96
C ILE A 175 -8.85 28.07 -3.64
N ASP A 176 -10.01 28.46 -4.15
CA ASP A 176 -10.89 27.55 -4.88
C ASP A 176 -10.38 27.25 -6.31
N ALA A 177 -10.85 26.14 -6.90
CA ALA A 177 -10.42 25.69 -8.22
C ALA A 177 -10.78 26.66 -9.38
N ALA A 178 -11.86 27.43 -9.25
CA ALA A 178 -12.27 28.42 -10.26
C ALA A 178 -11.34 29.64 -10.24
N SER A 179 -10.98 30.12 -9.05
CA SER A 179 -9.99 31.17 -8.82
C SER A 179 -8.61 30.75 -9.35
N ARG A 180 -8.15 29.52 -9.06
CA ARG A 180 -6.90 28.99 -9.65
C ARG A 180 -6.93 28.97 -11.17
N SER A 181 -8.03 28.48 -11.77
CA SER A 181 -8.19 28.48 -13.23
C SER A 181 -8.16 29.89 -13.84
N GLN A 182 -8.71 30.87 -13.12
CA GLN A 182 -8.63 32.28 -13.52
C GLN A 182 -7.19 32.81 -13.44
N PHE A 183 -6.48 32.56 -12.34
CA PHE A 183 -5.09 32.98 -12.17
C PHE A 183 -4.17 32.38 -13.24
N THR A 184 -4.32 31.10 -13.54
CA THR A 184 -3.60 30.44 -14.64
C THR A 184 -3.83 31.16 -15.97
N ARG A 185 -5.07 31.54 -16.28
CA ARG A 185 -5.40 32.27 -17.52
C ARG A 185 -4.79 33.66 -17.55
N GLU A 186 -4.83 34.38 -16.42
CA GLU A 186 -4.19 35.70 -16.31
C GLU A 186 -2.68 35.61 -16.48
N LEU A 187 -2.04 34.62 -15.86
CA LEU A 187 -0.60 34.39 -15.97
C LEU A 187 -0.20 34.08 -17.41
N LEU A 188 -0.91 33.17 -18.07
CA LEU A 188 -0.63 32.80 -19.47
C LEU A 188 -0.80 33.98 -20.43
N SER A 189 -1.68 34.95 -20.13
CA SER A 189 -1.84 36.16 -20.95
C SER A 189 -0.59 37.06 -21.01
N HIS A 190 0.34 36.91 -20.04
CA HIS A 190 1.62 37.62 -20.00
C HIS A 190 2.79 36.84 -20.58
N THR A 191 2.55 35.64 -21.12
CA THR A 191 3.59 34.79 -21.72
C THR A 191 4.48 35.53 -22.73
N PRO A 192 3.95 36.28 -23.72
CA PRO A 192 4.81 36.91 -24.74
C PRO A 192 5.84 37.87 -24.13
N THR A 193 5.43 38.68 -23.14
CA THR A 193 6.28 39.63 -22.44
C THR A 193 7.38 38.93 -21.66
N VAL A 194 7.06 37.81 -21.00
CA VAL A 194 8.04 37.05 -20.22
C VAL A 194 9.03 36.32 -21.11
N LEU A 195 8.57 35.69 -22.19
CA LEU A 195 9.49 35.04 -23.15
C LEU A 195 10.43 36.05 -23.82
N GLU A 196 9.94 37.24 -24.16
CA GLU A 196 10.78 38.33 -24.68
C GLU A 196 11.81 38.80 -23.66
N PHE A 197 11.41 38.96 -22.39
CA PHE A 197 12.32 39.30 -21.30
C PHE A 197 13.41 38.24 -21.11
N LEU A 198 13.05 36.95 -21.03
CA LEU A 198 14.01 35.85 -20.89
C LEU A 198 14.95 35.78 -22.09
N LEU A 199 14.45 36.02 -23.30
CA LEU A 199 15.27 36.06 -24.50
C LEU A 199 16.27 37.22 -24.47
N HIS A 200 15.84 38.40 -24.01
CA HIS A 200 16.74 39.54 -23.82
C HIS A 200 17.84 39.22 -22.81
N GLN A 201 17.48 38.67 -21.65
CA GLN A 201 18.42 38.27 -20.60
C GLN A 201 19.42 37.19 -21.08
N SER A 202 18.99 36.25 -21.92
CA SER A 202 19.86 35.19 -22.47
C SER A 202 20.94 35.71 -23.43
N LYS A 203 20.71 36.87 -24.08
CA LYS A 203 21.61 37.45 -25.10
C LYS A 203 22.66 38.41 -24.52
N GLN A 204 22.44 38.93 -23.31
CA GLN A 204 23.39 39.84 -22.68
C GLN A 204 24.71 39.12 -22.41
N ARG A 205 25.85 39.72 -22.73
CA ARG A 205 27.18 39.12 -22.46
C ARG A 205 27.74 39.68 -21.16
N LEU A 206 28.27 38.81 -20.30
CA LEU A 206 29.00 39.17 -19.09
C LEU A 206 30.45 38.71 -19.24
N ASP A 207 31.39 39.49 -18.71
CA ASP A 207 32.84 39.21 -18.81
C ASP A 207 33.29 38.08 -17.85
N ASP A 208 32.49 37.75 -16.82
CA ASP A 208 32.75 36.64 -15.88
C ASP A 208 31.92 35.40 -16.21
N GLY A 209 32.60 34.31 -16.60
CA GLY A 209 31.98 33.04 -16.94
C GLY A 209 31.16 32.42 -15.80
N ARG A 210 31.55 32.60 -14.52
CA ARG A 210 30.78 32.03 -13.39
C ARG A 210 29.44 32.73 -13.17
N GLN A 211 29.44 34.05 -13.27
CA GLN A 211 28.22 34.86 -13.17
C GLN A 211 27.28 34.60 -14.36
N LEU A 212 27.84 34.41 -15.55
CA LEU A 212 27.11 34.00 -16.73
C LEU A 212 26.38 32.66 -16.53
N HIS A 213 27.04 31.66 -15.96
CA HIS A 213 26.45 30.35 -15.70
C HIS A 213 25.35 30.38 -14.63
N ASP A 214 25.53 31.11 -13.53
CA ASP A 214 24.49 31.26 -12.50
C ASP A 214 23.25 31.98 -13.05
N ARG A 215 23.45 33.02 -13.86
CA ARG A 215 22.35 33.72 -14.55
C ARG A 215 21.63 32.80 -15.52
N ASN A 216 22.34 32.03 -16.34
CA ASN A 216 21.70 31.08 -17.26
C ASN A 216 20.84 30.06 -16.51
N ARG A 217 21.33 29.55 -15.36
CA ARG A 217 20.56 28.66 -14.48
C ARG A 217 19.28 29.32 -13.96
N LYS A 218 19.34 30.60 -13.55
CA LYS A 218 18.15 31.37 -13.13
C LYS A 218 17.17 31.60 -14.28
N ILE A 219 17.65 31.89 -15.49
CA ILE A 219 16.82 32.02 -16.69
C ILE A 219 16.10 30.70 -16.99
N LEU A 220 16.82 29.57 -16.92
CA LEU A 220 16.23 28.24 -17.14
C LEU A 220 15.20 27.88 -16.07
N ARG A 221 15.43 28.22 -14.79
CA ARG A 221 14.44 28.00 -13.73
C ARG A 221 13.17 28.81 -13.92
N CYS A 222 13.32 30.08 -14.30
CA CYS A 222 12.16 30.90 -14.65
C CYS A 222 11.43 30.26 -15.83
N LEU A 223 12.14 29.84 -16.88
CA LEU A 223 11.52 29.16 -18.02
C LEU A 223 10.78 27.88 -17.60
N LEU A 224 11.41 27.02 -16.79
CA LEU A 224 10.82 25.79 -16.26
C LEU A 224 9.47 26.04 -15.56
N SER A 225 9.45 27.02 -14.65
CA SER A 225 8.25 27.42 -13.93
C SER A 225 7.10 27.82 -14.87
N TRP A 226 7.40 28.54 -15.96
CA TRP A 226 6.41 28.91 -16.98
C TRP A 226 6.00 27.75 -17.89
N VAL A 227 6.92 26.82 -18.18
CA VAL A 227 6.60 25.59 -18.95
C VAL A 227 5.61 24.74 -18.17
N ARG A 228 5.78 24.57 -16.84
CA ARG A 228 4.84 23.86 -15.96
C ARG A 228 3.42 24.41 -16.04
N VAL A 229 3.25 25.73 -16.15
CA VAL A 229 1.91 26.34 -16.32
C VAL A 229 1.36 26.17 -17.74
N GLY A 230 2.20 25.93 -18.74
CA GLY A 230 1.80 25.73 -20.13
C GLY A 230 2.01 26.95 -21.03
N CYS A 231 3.07 27.73 -20.81
CA CYS A 231 3.35 28.93 -21.61
C CYS A 231 3.49 28.66 -23.13
N PHE A 232 3.93 27.48 -23.54
CA PHE A 232 4.09 27.13 -24.96
C PHE A 232 2.84 26.51 -25.60
N SER A 233 1.76 26.26 -24.84
CA SER A 233 0.56 25.56 -25.34
C SER A 233 -0.17 26.30 -26.47
N GLU A 234 -0.05 27.63 -26.54
CA GLU A 234 -0.68 28.47 -27.57
C GLU A 234 0.21 28.66 -28.82
N ILE A 235 1.49 28.26 -28.76
CA ILE A 235 2.43 28.41 -29.87
C ILE A 235 2.23 27.26 -30.87
N SER A 236 2.18 27.57 -32.17
CA SER A 236 2.02 26.55 -33.19
C SER A 236 3.17 25.54 -33.16
N SER A 237 2.85 24.25 -33.31
CA SER A 237 3.83 23.16 -33.33
C SER A 237 4.94 23.34 -34.38
N SER A 238 4.68 24.10 -35.45
CA SER A 238 5.66 24.41 -36.50
C SER A 238 6.64 25.53 -36.16
N SER A 239 6.34 26.41 -35.19
CA SER A 239 7.16 27.57 -34.83
C SER A 239 7.95 27.39 -33.53
N LEU A 240 7.50 26.49 -32.66
CA LEU A 240 8.21 26.11 -31.43
C LEU A 240 9.66 25.57 -31.67
N PRO A 241 9.93 24.74 -32.69
CA PRO A 241 11.28 24.17 -32.92
C PRO A 241 12.34 25.23 -33.25
N THR A 242 11.91 26.32 -33.86
CA THR A 242 12.77 27.43 -34.27
C THR A 242 12.81 28.53 -33.21
N HIS A 243 12.12 28.34 -32.08
CA HIS A 243 12.06 29.33 -31.02
C HIS A 243 13.45 29.55 -30.40
N PRO A 244 13.96 30.80 -30.33
CA PRO A 244 15.30 31.09 -29.85
C PRO A 244 15.60 30.59 -28.42
N LEU A 245 14.61 30.55 -27.54
CA LEU A 245 14.78 30.02 -26.17
C LEU A 245 15.00 28.50 -26.16
N LEU A 246 14.42 27.75 -27.10
CA LEU A 246 14.65 26.31 -27.19
C LEU A 246 16.10 26.03 -27.61
N ASN A 247 16.63 26.81 -28.56
CA ASN A 247 18.06 26.76 -28.91
C ASN A 247 18.96 27.10 -27.71
N PHE A 248 18.56 28.06 -26.87
CA PHE A 248 19.26 28.38 -25.63
C PHE A 248 19.26 27.21 -24.63
N VAL A 249 18.14 26.50 -24.49
CA VAL A 249 18.04 25.27 -23.66
C VAL A 249 18.99 24.19 -24.20
N PHE A 250 18.95 23.88 -25.49
CA PHE A 250 19.85 22.87 -26.09
C PHE A 250 21.33 23.23 -25.96
N ASN A 251 21.70 24.50 -26.09
CA ASN A 251 23.07 24.96 -25.87
C ASN A 251 23.48 24.82 -24.40
N SER A 252 22.53 25.00 -23.47
CA SER A 252 22.77 24.88 -22.02
C SER A 252 23.04 23.43 -21.57
N LEU A 253 22.68 22.43 -22.38
CA LEU A 253 23.01 21.03 -22.14
C LEU A 253 24.52 20.74 -22.25
N GLN A 254 25.29 21.56 -22.98
CA GLN A 254 26.74 21.40 -23.07
C GLN A 254 27.48 21.95 -21.83
N VAL A 255 26.77 22.52 -20.87
CA VAL A 255 27.33 23.22 -19.71
C VAL A 255 26.88 22.53 -18.42
N SER A 256 27.85 21.96 -17.69
CA SER A 256 27.60 21.14 -16.47
C SER A 256 26.74 21.82 -15.40
N SER A 257 26.90 23.13 -15.18
CA SER A 257 26.14 23.87 -14.15
C SER A 257 24.67 24.14 -14.50
N SER A 258 24.31 24.04 -15.78
CA SER A 258 22.94 24.28 -16.29
C SER A 258 22.28 23.03 -16.86
N PHE A 259 23.02 21.92 -16.97
CA PHE A 259 22.56 20.67 -17.54
C PHE A 259 21.26 20.17 -16.90
N ASP A 260 21.22 20.02 -15.57
CA ASP A 260 20.05 19.49 -14.84
C ASP A 260 18.77 20.27 -15.14
N VAL A 261 18.85 21.61 -15.01
CA VAL A 261 17.70 22.49 -15.24
C VAL A 261 17.28 22.47 -16.71
N ALA A 262 18.23 22.36 -17.65
CA ALA A 262 17.92 22.27 -19.07
C ALA A 262 17.23 20.94 -19.42
N ILE A 263 17.65 19.83 -18.81
CA ILE A 263 16.97 18.53 -18.93
C ILE A 263 15.55 18.61 -18.36
N GLU A 264 15.38 19.16 -17.15
CA GLU A 264 14.07 19.34 -16.53
C GLU A 264 13.12 20.18 -17.40
N VAL A 265 13.62 21.26 -18.02
CA VAL A 265 12.83 22.09 -18.96
C VAL A 265 12.35 21.27 -20.15
N LEU A 266 13.20 20.42 -20.74
CA LEU A 266 12.84 19.61 -21.89
C LEU A 266 11.85 18.50 -21.52
N ILE A 267 12.04 17.82 -20.39
CA ILE A 267 11.13 16.80 -19.88
C ILE A 267 9.74 17.41 -19.63
N GLU A 268 9.67 18.52 -18.91
CA GLU A 268 8.39 19.20 -18.64
C GLU A 268 7.73 19.70 -19.93
N LEU A 269 8.52 20.14 -20.91
CA LEU A 269 7.98 20.56 -22.20
C LEU A 269 7.34 19.39 -22.95
N VAL A 270 7.95 18.21 -22.89
CA VAL A 270 7.41 16.96 -23.49
C VAL A 270 6.11 16.56 -22.82
N SER A 271 6.11 16.41 -21.49
CA SER A 271 4.95 15.92 -20.73
C SER A 271 3.71 16.81 -20.90
N ARG A 272 3.88 18.13 -20.97
CA ARG A 272 2.76 19.08 -21.12
C ARG A 272 2.15 19.09 -22.53
N HIS A 273 2.94 18.79 -23.58
CA HIS A 273 2.44 18.81 -24.96
C HIS A 273 1.76 17.52 -25.41
N GLU A 274 1.99 16.40 -24.70
CA GLU A 274 1.26 15.14 -24.89
C GLU A 274 -0.27 15.35 -24.87
N LEU A 275 -0.77 16.22 -23.98
CA LEU A 275 -2.18 16.51 -23.77
C LEU A 275 -2.87 17.35 -24.86
N HIS A 276 -2.11 18.15 -25.64
CA HIS A 276 -2.71 19.21 -26.46
C HIS A 276 -2.18 19.31 -27.91
N SER A 277 -1.01 18.75 -28.26
CA SER A 277 -0.41 18.97 -29.59
C SER A 277 0.44 17.80 -30.09
N GLN A 278 0.04 17.20 -31.22
CA GLN A 278 0.68 16.05 -31.87
C GLN A 278 2.04 16.33 -32.57
N GLY A 279 2.68 17.49 -32.34
CA GLY A 279 3.86 17.90 -33.13
C GLY A 279 5.21 17.98 -32.41
N LEU A 280 5.24 18.21 -31.09
CA LEU A 280 6.49 18.43 -30.37
C LEU A 280 7.37 17.17 -30.24
N PRO A 281 6.83 15.98 -29.90
CA PRO A 281 7.64 14.77 -29.87
C PRO A 281 8.35 14.49 -31.20
N GLN A 282 7.67 14.70 -32.34
CA GLN A 282 8.26 14.56 -33.68
C GLN A 282 9.46 15.48 -33.92
N VAL A 283 9.39 16.71 -33.42
CA VAL A 283 10.49 17.67 -33.51
C VAL A 283 11.67 17.23 -32.68
N LEU A 284 11.42 16.82 -31.43
CA LEU A 284 12.49 16.37 -30.53
C LEU A 284 13.13 15.07 -31.02
N LEU A 285 12.34 14.16 -31.64
CA LEU A 285 12.85 12.98 -32.34
C LEU A 285 13.92 13.36 -33.39
N SER A 286 13.70 14.42 -34.18
CA SER A 286 14.70 14.89 -35.16
C SER A 286 16.01 15.41 -34.55
N LYS A 287 16.04 15.67 -33.24
CA LYS A 287 17.21 16.15 -32.49
C LYS A 287 17.95 15.03 -31.75
N ILE A 288 17.43 13.81 -31.73
CA ILE A 288 18.01 12.69 -30.98
C ILE A 288 19.39 12.33 -31.48
N ARG A 289 19.62 12.38 -32.78
CA ARG A 289 20.95 12.12 -33.34
C ARG A 289 22.00 13.05 -32.75
N TYR A 290 21.67 14.33 -32.60
CA TYR A 290 22.55 15.31 -31.98
C TYR A 290 22.76 14.99 -30.48
N LEU A 291 21.69 14.72 -29.72
CA LEU A 291 21.79 14.36 -28.30
C LEU A 291 22.67 13.12 -28.09
N LYS A 292 22.49 12.12 -28.96
CA LYS A 292 23.25 10.88 -28.93
C LYS A 292 24.73 11.10 -29.25
N GLU A 293 25.03 11.72 -30.39
CA GLU A 293 26.41 11.86 -30.88
C GLU A 293 27.22 12.88 -30.05
N MET A 294 26.61 13.98 -29.61
CA MET A 294 27.32 15.09 -28.96
C MET A 294 27.33 15.02 -27.43
N LEU A 295 26.35 14.38 -26.79
CA LEU A 295 26.24 14.33 -25.33
C LEU A 295 26.38 12.90 -24.81
N LEU A 296 25.55 11.96 -25.30
CA LEU A 296 25.51 10.60 -24.75
C LEU A 296 26.78 9.80 -25.06
N HIS A 297 27.26 9.78 -26.30
CA HIS A 297 28.46 9.02 -26.67
C HIS A 297 29.71 9.44 -25.87
N PRO A 298 30.04 10.75 -25.75
CA PRO A 298 31.13 11.19 -24.88
C PRO A 298 30.90 10.83 -23.40
N ALA A 299 29.66 10.94 -22.91
CA ALA A 299 29.34 10.62 -21.52
C ALA A 299 29.52 9.12 -21.22
N LEU A 300 29.06 8.24 -22.10
CA LEU A 300 29.27 6.78 -22.01
C LEU A 300 30.76 6.42 -22.03
N ALA A 301 31.55 7.07 -22.89
CA ALA A 301 32.99 6.81 -22.97
C ALA A 301 33.76 7.28 -21.73
N ASN A 302 33.31 8.37 -21.10
CA ASN A 302 33.95 8.97 -19.92
C ASN A 302 33.37 8.46 -18.59
N GLY A 303 32.26 7.71 -18.61
CA GLY A 303 31.55 7.28 -17.40
C GLY A 303 30.86 8.43 -16.65
N ASP A 304 30.37 9.45 -17.35
CA ASP A 304 29.66 10.58 -16.72
C ASP A 304 28.19 10.21 -16.45
N GLU A 305 27.96 9.53 -15.33
CA GLU A 305 26.63 9.02 -14.92
C GLU A 305 25.57 10.12 -14.86
N LYS A 306 25.97 11.33 -14.45
CA LYS A 306 25.05 12.46 -14.36
C LYS A 306 24.47 12.83 -15.72
N VAL A 307 25.33 12.91 -16.74
CA VAL A 307 24.89 13.21 -18.11
C VAL A 307 24.12 12.04 -18.70
N ILE A 308 24.57 10.79 -18.49
CA ILE A 308 23.89 9.59 -18.98
C ILE A 308 22.47 9.51 -18.39
N SER A 309 22.32 9.67 -17.07
CA SER A 309 21.03 9.65 -16.36
C SER A 309 20.08 10.73 -16.90
N GLY A 310 20.53 11.99 -16.98
CA GLY A 310 19.69 13.07 -17.49
C GLY A 310 19.23 12.87 -18.94
N ILE A 311 20.12 12.36 -19.81
CA ILE A 311 19.77 12.04 -21.20
C ILE A 311 18.87 10.80 -21.30
N ALA A 312 19.10 9.77 -20.49
CA ALA A 312 18.25 8.58 -20.42
C ALA A 312 16.80 8.97 -20.07
N CYS A 313 16.61 9.76 -19.01
CA CYS A 313 15.28 10.28 -18.63
C CYS A 313 14.63 11.07 -19.77
N LEU A 314 15.36 12.00 -20.40
CA LEU A 314 14.81 12.79 -21.51
C LEU A 314 14.39 11.92 -22.71
N LEU A 315 15.22 10.95 -23.11
CA LEU A 315 14.90 10.06 -24.24
C LEU A 315 13.71 9.15 -23.92
N SER A 316 13.62 8.64 -22.69
CA SER A 316 12.48 7.87 -22.21
C SER A 316 11.18 8.67 -22.29
N GLU A 317 11.19 9.91 -21.81
CA GLU A 317 10.02 10.81 -21.84
C GLU A 317 9.58 11.14 -23.28
N ILE A 318 10.52 11.43 -24.18
CA ILE A 318 10.21 11.66 -25.61
C ILE A 318 9.53 10.44 -26.23
N GLY A 319 10.02 9.24 -25.92
CA GLY A 319 9.46 7.99 -26.42
C GLY A 319 8.06 7.69 -25.86
N GLN A 320 7.86 7.92 -24.56
CA GLN A 320 6.58 7.71 -23.87
C GLN A 320 5.48 8.68 -24.31
N ALA A 321 5.84 9.93 -24.61
CA ALA A 321 4.86 10.92 -25.07
C ALA A 321 4.32 10.64 -26.50
N ALA A 322 4.99 9.79 -27.28
CA ALA A 322 4.56 9.47 -28.64
C ALA A 322 4.93 8.04 -29.10
N PRO A 323 4.40 6.99 -28.46
CA PRO A 323 4.71 5.59 -28.80
C PRO A 323 4.29 5.24 -30.24
N ALA A 324 3.25 5.90 -30.77
CA ALA A 324 2.83 5.79 -32.15
C ALA A 324 3.93 6.16 -33.16
N LEU A 325 4.66 7.26 -32.91
CA LEU A 325 5.75 7.71 -33.79
C LEU A 325 6.96 6.79 -33.70
N ILE A 326 7.19 6.17 -32.54
CA ILE A 326 8.23 5.16 -32.39
C ILE A 326 7.85 3.92 -33.21
N ALA A 327 6.60 3.45 -33.10
CA ALA A 327 6.10 2.27 -33.82
C ALA A 327 6.11 2.40 -35.35
N GLU A 328 6.14 3.62 -35.90
CA GLU A 328 6.36 3.86 -37.35
C GLU A 328 7.74 3.39 -37.84
N ALA A 329 8.67 3.08 -36.92
CA ALA A 329 9.98 2.52 -37.24
C ALA A 329 10.81 3.44 -38.16
N SER A 330 10.70 4.76 -37.97
CA SER A 330 11.53 5.73 -38.68
C SER A 330 13.01 5.61 -38.29
N THR A 331 13.92 6.20 -39.07
CA THR A 331 15.36 6.18 -38.74
C THR A 331 15.63 6.83 -37.38
N ASP A 332 14.92 7.90 -37.06
CA ASP A 332 15.11 8.64 -35.80
C ASP A 332 14.56 7.85 -34.60
N ALA A 333 13.46 7.11 -34.78
CA ALA A 333 12.92 6.20 -33.76
C ALA A 333 13.90 5.07 -33.42
N HIS A 334 14.58 4.49 -34.41
CA HIS A 334 15.63 3.50 -34.17
C HIS A 334 16.84 4.10 -33.45
N VAL A 335 17.23 5.33 -33.79
CA VAL A 335 18.32 6.02 -33.10
C VAL A 335 17.97 6.30 -31.64
N LEU A 336 16.70 6.63 -31.33
CA LEU A 336 16.20 6.74 -29.95
C LEU A 336 16.32 5.40 -29.23
N ALA A 337 15.74 4.34 -29.79
CA ALA A 337 15.73 3.02 -29.15
C ALA A 337 17.16 2.50 -28.89
N ASP A 338 18.06 2.69 -29.85
CA ASP A 338 19.48 2.32 -29.70
C ASP A 338 20.22 3.18 -28.66
N ALA A 339 19.88 4.47 -28.55
CA ALA A 339 20.44 5.35 -27.52
C ALA A 339 19.96 4.94 -26.11
N VAL A 340 18.66 4.68 -25.94
CA VAL A 340 18.11 4.20 -24.66
C VAL A 340 18.68 2.83 -24.31
N LEU A 341 18.82 1.92 -25.28
CA LEU A 341 19.45 0.61 -25.09
C LEU A 341 20.91 0.73 -24.63
N SER A 342 21.65 1.71 -25.19
CA SER A 342 23.02 2.00 -24.75
C SER A 342 23.07 2.48 -23.30
N CYS A 343 22.06 3.22 -22.84
CA CYS A 343 21.92 3.60 -21.43
C CYS A 343 21.60 2.39 -20.53
N VAL A 344 20.73 1.48 -20.98
CA VAL A 344 20.43 0.23 -20.23
C VAL A 344 21.69 -0.60 -20.05
N ALA A 345 22.48 -0.77 -21.11
CA ALA A 345 23.69 -1.58 -21.09
C ALA A 345 24.85 -0.96 -20.28
N PHE A 346 24.75 0.31 -19.90
CA PHE A 346 25.78 1.00 -19.13
C PHE A 346 25.88 0.43 -17.69
N PRO A 347 27.09 0.07 -17.21
CA PRO A 347 27.24 -0.51 -15.89
C PRO A 347 27.30 0.55 -14.79
N SER A 348 26.14 1.08 -14.36
CA SER A 348 26.04 1.97 -13.19
C SER A 348 26.10 1.22 -11.86
N GLU A 349 26.64 1.83 -10.81
CA GLU A 349 26.75 1.18 -9.48
C GLU A 349 25.40 0.99 -8.78
N GLU A 350 24.43 1.88 -9.01
CA GLU A 350 23.14 1.90 -8.30
C GLU A 350 21.94 1.44 -9.16
N TRP A 351 22.18 0.95 -10.39
CA TRP A 351 21.13 0.56 -11.36
C TRP A 351 20.12 1.66 -11.76
N GLU A 352 20.19 2.86 -11.17
CA GLU A 352 19.25 3.98 -11.40
C GLU A 352 19.08 4.34 -12.89
N ILE A 353 20.18 4.32 -13.65
CA ILE A 353 20.14 4.64 -15.09
C ILE A 353 19.30 3.61 -15.84
N SER A 354 19.57 2.32 -15.66
CA SER A 354 18.82 1.25 -16.31
C SER A 354 17.35 1.27 -15.86
N ASP A 355 17.11 1.45 -14.56
CA ASP A 355 15.78 1.49 -13.95
C ASP A 355 14.91 2.63 -14.50
N SER A 356 15.46 3.83 -14.65
CA SER A 356 14.76 5.00 -15.20
C SER A 356 14.25 4.82 -16.64
N THR A 357 14.76 3.83 -17.37
CA THR A 357 14.35 3.53 -18.76
C THR A 357 13.26 2.47 -18.87
N LEU A 358 12.98 1.71 -17.79
CA LEU A 358 12.07 0.56 -17.85
C LEU A 358 10.66 0.96 -18.25
N GLN A 359 10.14 2.07 -17.71
CA GLN A 359 8.80 2.56 -18.03
C GLN A 359 8.62 2.86 -19.52
N PHE A 360 9.66 3.36 -20.20
CA PHE A 360 9.64 3.58 -21.64
C PHE A 360 9.50 2.25 -22.39
N TRP A 361 10.28 1.24 -22.01
CA TRP A 361 10.25 -0.07 -22.66
C TRP A 361 8.92 -0.79 -22.43
N CYS A 362 8.36 -0.76 -21.22
CA CYS A 362 7.03 -1.31 -20.93
C CYS A 362 5.95 -0.62 -21.77
N SER A 363 5.95 0.73 -21.78
CA SER A 363 4.97 1.51 -22.53
C SER A 363 5.04 1.23 -24.04
N LEU A 364 6.25 1.14 -24.60
CA LEU A 364 6.46 0.80 -26.00
C LEU A 364 6.03 -0.65 -26.30
N ALA A 365 6.38 -1.60 -25.43
CA ALA A 365 6.07 -3.00 -25.63
C ALA A 365 4.56 -3.26 -25.59
N SER A 366 3.87 -2.73 -24.57
CA SER A 366 2.41 -2.75 -24.45
C SER A 366 1.73 -2.16 -25.68
N TYR A 367 2.20 -1.01 -26.18
CA TYR A 367 1.67 -0.38 -27.39
C TYR A 367 1.85 -1.25 -28.64
N LEU A 368 3.03 -1.87 -28.80
CA LEU A 368 3.32 -2.76 -29.94
C LEU A 368 2.51 -4.06 -29.88
N LEU A 369 2.27 -4.62 -28.70
CA LEU A 369 1.42 -5.79 -28.50
C LEU A 369 -0.02 -5.53 -28.94
N ASP A 370 -0.56 -4.36 -28.63
CA ASP A 370 -1.90 -3.96 -29.07
C ASP A 370 -2.00 -3.78 -30.59
N ILE A 371 -0.97 -3.20 -31.23
CA ILE A 371 -0.92 -3.11 -32.70
C ILE A 371 -0.79 -4.50 -33.34
N ASN A 372 0.03 -5.37 -32.78
CA ASN A 372 0.28 -6.71 -33.33
C ASN A 372 -1.02 -7.53 -33.41
N LYS A 373 -1.88 -7.43 -32.39
CA LYS A 373 -3.22 -8.05 -32.38
C LYS A 373 -4.13 -7.50 -33.50
N ALA A 374 -3.96 -6.25 -33.92
CA ALA A 374 -4.84 -5.58 -34.87
C ALA A 374 -4.44 -5.73 -36.35
N ASN A 375 -3.14 -5.67 -36.69
CA ASN A 375 -2.67 -5.38 -38.06
C ASN A 375 -1.68 -6.41 -38.67
N ASN A 376 -1.64 -7.66 -38.21
CA ASN A 376 -0.77 -8.71 -38.76
C ASN A 376 0.76 -8.38 -38.72
N GLY A 377 1.24 -7.94 -37.56
CA GLY A 377 2.58 -8.17 -36.96
C GLY A 377 3.91 -7.98 -37.70
N ARG A 378 3.97 -7.82 -39.03
CA ARG A 378 5.25 -7.91 -39.78
C ARG A 378 6.25 -6.81 -39.43
N VAL A 379 5.77 -5.57 -39.24
CA VAL A 379 6.64 -4.44 -38.87
C VAL A 379 7.24 -4.64 -37.48
N VAL A 380 6.44 -5.16 -36.54
CA VAL A 380 6.89 -5.50 -35.19
C VAL A 380 7.94 -6.61 -35.24
N GLU A 381 7.66 -7.65 -36.01
CA GLU A 381 8.55 -8.83 -36.12
C GLU A 381 9.88 -8.51 -36.81
N GLU A 382 9.89 -7.71 -37.88
CA GLU A 382 11.10 -7.41 -38.64
C GLU A 382 11.95 -6.31 -37.99
N MET A 383 11.32 -5.27 -37.43
CA MET A 383 12.03 -4.07 -36.97
C MET A 383 12.25 -4.05 -35.45
N PHE A 384 11.29 -4.50 -34.64
CA PHE A 384 11.34 -4.37 -33.19
C PHE A 384 11.79 -5.64 -32.45
N CYS A 385 11.50 -6.85 -32.97
CA CYS A 385 12.01 -8.07 -32.33
C CYS A 385 13.55 -8.07 -32.17
N PRO A 386 14.38 -7.60 -33.13
CA PRO A 386 15.82 -7.48 -32.91
C PRO A 386 16.19 -6.51 -31.77
N VAL A 387 15.45 -5.40 -31.64
CA VAL A 387 15.66 -4.39 -30.59
C VAL A 387 15.32 -4.97 -29.22
N PHE A 388 14.15 -5.59 -29.06
CA PHE A 388 13.75 -6.23 -27.80
C PHE A 388 14.60 -7.47 -27.47
N SER A 389 15.11 -8.16 -28.49
CA SER A 389 16.09 -9.22 -28.31
C SER A 389 17.40 -8.67 -27.73
N ALA A 390 17.93 -7.56 -28.27
CA ALA A 390 19.13 -6.91 -27.73
C ALA A 390 18.89 -6.30 -26.34
N LEU A 391 17.69 -5.76 -26.09
CA LEU A 391 17.26 -5.31 -24.77
C LEU A 391 17.29 -6.45 -23.76
N LEU A 392 16.75 -7.62 -24.11
CA LEU A 392 16.82 -8.79 -23.23
C LEU A 392 18.26 -9.14 -22.85
N ASP A 393 19.21 -9.07 -23.79
CA ASP A 393 20.63 -9.33 -23.48
C ASP A 393 21.19 -8.30 -22.50
N ALA A 394 20.89 -7.01 -22.70
CA ALA A 394 21.33 -5.94 -21.80
C ALA A 394 20.71 -6.08 -20.41
N LEU A 395 19.41 -6.36 -20.30
CA LEU A 395 18.72 -6.58 -19.03
C LEU A 395 19.27 -7.80 -18.30
N LEU A 396 19.49 -8.91 -19.00
CA LEU A 396 20.09 -10.12 -18.42
C LEU A 396 21.50 -9.87 -17.93
N LEU A 397 22.29 -9.03 -18.61
CA LEU A 397 23.62 -8.65 -18.14
C LEU A 397 23.56 -7.78 -16.89
N ARG A 398 22.64 -6.80 -16.84
CA ARG A 398 22.50 -5.88 -15.70
C ARG A 398 21.85 -6.52 -14.47
N ALA A 399 21.03 -7.54 -14.67
CA ALA A 399 20.39 -8.30 -13.61
C ALA A 399 21.29 -9.40 -13.00
N GLN A 400 22.55 -9.53 -13.47
CA GLN A 400 23.49 -10.49 -12.91
C GLN A 400 23.89 -10.13 -11.48
N VAL A 401 23.97 -11.15 -10.65
CA VAL A 401 24.56 -11.05 -9.32
C VAL A 401 26.04 -11.41 -9.45
N ASP A 402 26.92 -10.47 -9.13
CA ASP A 402 28.37 -10.65 -9.23
C ASP A 402 28.91 -11.59 -8.14
N ASP A 403 29.91 -12.40 -8.50
CA ASP A 403 30.63 -13.26 -7.55
C ASP A 403 31.37 -12.45 -6.45
N SER A 404 31.74 -11.19 -6.72
CA SER A 404 32.42 -10.29 -5.76
C SER A 404 31.50 -9.70 -4.70
N THR A 405 30.17 -9.79 -4.90
CA THR A 405 29.16 -9.46 -3.88
C THR A 405 29.26 -10.39 -2.65
N PHE A 406 30.05 -11.45 -2.78
CA PHE A 406 30.45 -12.36 -1.72
C PHE A 406 31.61 -11.78 -0.89
N GLY A 407 31.34 -10.73 -0.11
CA GLY A 407 32.36 -9.96 0.59
C GLY A 407 31.96 -9.43 1.96
N GLY A 408 31.78 -10.31 2.96
CA GLY A 408 31.60 -9.89 4.35
C GLY A 408 31.76 -11.02 5.35
N LYS A 409 32.28 -10.72 6.55
CA LYS A 409 32.66 -11.63 7.67
C LYS A 409 31.58 -12.63 8.14
N THR A 410 30.40 -12.64 7.53
CA THR A 410 29.17 -13.33 7.94
C THR A 410 28.78 -14.53 7.06
N GLY A 411 29.38 -14.71 5.88
CA GLY A 411 29.10 -15.87 5.01
C GLY A 411 27.68 -15.89 4.39
N ALA A 412 26.93 -14.80 4.49
CA ALA A 412 25.61 -14.63 3.87
C ALA A 412 25.74 -13.86 2.54
N LEU A 413 24.90 -14.21 1.56
CA LEU A 413 24.70 -13.43 0.33
C LEU A 413 24.00 -12.12 0.68
N ASP A 414 24.64 -11.00 0.38
CA ASP A 414 24.04 -9.67 0.52
C ASP A 414 23.89 -9.07 -0.88
N ILE A 415 22.71 -9.21 -1.46
CA ILE A 415 22.42 -8.67 -2.79
C ILE A 415 22.20 -7.16 -2.62
N PRO A 416 22.83 -6.29 -3.42
CA PRO A 416 22.63 -4.85 -3.29
C PRO A 416 21.14 -4.48 -3.38
N ASP A 417 20.67 -3.60 -2.50
CA ASP A 417 19.28 -3.16 -2.48
C ASP A 417 18.84 -2.60 -3.84
N GLY A 418 19.73 -1.87 -4.53
CA GLY A 418 19.48 -1.35 -5.88
C GLY A 418 19.25 -2.45 -6.93
N LEU A 419 20.05 -3.52 -6.91
CA LEU A 419 19.84 -4.67 -7.80
C LEU A 419 18.55 -5.41 -7.47
N THR A 420 18.22 -5.54 -6.18
CA THR A 420 16.98 -6.17 -5.74
C THR A 420 15.77 -5.37 -6.25
N HIS A 421 15.79 -4.05 -6.11
CA HIS A 421 14.74 -3.17 -6.64
C HIS A 421 14.62 -3.28 -8.16
N PHE A 422 15.75 -3.18 -8.87
CA PHE A 422 15.79 -3.32 -10.32
C PHE A 422 15.18 -4.65 -10.78
N ARG A 423 15.57 -5.79 -10.18
CA ARG A 423 15.00 -7.12 -10.51
C ARG A 423 13.49 -7.19 -10.29
N MET A 424 12.96 -6.57 -9.23
CA MET A 424 11.50 -6.51 -9.02
C MET A 424 10.80 -5.73 -10.14
N ASN A 425 11.40 -4.63 -10.60
CA ASN A 425 10.83 -3.79 -11.67
C ASN A 425 10.92 -4.45 -13.07
N LEU A 426 11.69 -5.53 -13.24
CA LEU A 426 11.82 -6.24 -14.52
C LEU A 426 10.66 -7.17 -14.86
N GLU A 427 9.82 -7.55 -13.89
CA GLU A 427 8.79 -8.59 -14.09
C GLU A 427 7.86 -8.27 -15.27
N GLU A 428 7.24 -7.09 -15.26
CA GLU A 428 6.32 -6.65 -16.33
C GLU A 428 7.02 -6.58 -17.69
N LEU A 429 8.22 -6.01 -17.73
CA LEU A 429 8.97 -5.87 -18.98
C LEU A 429 9.40 -7.22 -19.57
N LEU A 430 9.83 -8.18 -18.74
CA LEU A 430 10.21 -9.51 -19.19
C LEU A 430 9.01 -10.27 -19.77
N ILE A 431 7.83 -10.12 -19.15
CA ILE A 431 6.56 -10.68 -19.66
C ILE A 431 6.26 -10.07 -21.03
N ASP A 432 6.31 -8.75 -21.17
CA ASP A 432 6.05 -8.04 -22.42
C ASP A 432 7.05 -8.45 -23.53
N ILE A 433 8.34 -8.55 -23.21
CA ILE A 433 9.37 -9.04 -24.14
C ILE A 433 9.06 -10.49 -24.57
N CYS A 434 8.66 -11.36 -23.63
CA CYS A 434 8.31 -12.74 -23.93
C CYS A 434 7.12 -12.82 -24.90
N GLN A 435 6.09 -11.99 -24.71
CA GLN A 435 4.93 -11.94 -25.60
C GLN A 435 5.29 -11.38 -26.99
N LEU A 436 6.17 -10.38 -27.06
CA LEU A 436 6.60 -9.78 -28.34
C LEU A 436 7.49 -10.72 -29.17
N LEU A 437 8.46 -11.37 -28.54
CA LEU A 437 9.37 -12.31 -29.21
C LEU A 437 8.68 -13.66 -29.49
N GLY A 438 7.66 -13.98 -28.71
CA GLY A 438 7.04 -15.31 -28.61
C GLY A 438 7.82 -16.21 -27.65
N SER A 439 7.09 -16.97 -26.82
CA SER A 439 7.65 -17.84 -25.78
C SER A 439 8.77 -18.75 -26.29
N LYS A 440 8.61 -19.33 -27.48
CA LYS A 440 9.62 -20.22 -28.08
C LYS A 440 10.95 -19.52 -28.34
N ARG A 441 10.94 -18.34 -28.96
CA ARG A 441 12.20 -17.60 -29.26
C ARG A 441 12.83 -17.10 -27.97
N PHE A 442 12.01 -16.63 -27.03
CA PHE A 442 12.46 -16.18 -25.71
C PHE A 442 13.15 -17.31 -24.93
N VAL A 443 12.50 -18.46 -24.76
CA VAL A 443 13.07 -19.62 -24.04
C VAL A 443 14.30 -20.17 -24.75
N GLN A 444 14.29 -20.29 -26.08
CA GLN A 444 15.47 -20.71 -26.85
C GLN A 444 16.65 -19.78 -26.63
N LYS A 445 16.40 -18.47 -26.51
CA LYS A 445 17.43 -17.49 -26.23
C LYS A 445 17.98 -17.61 -24.80
N LEU A 446 17.12 -17.87 -23.81
CA LEU A 446 17.57 -18.15 -22.44
C LEU A 446 18.36 -19.47 -22.32
N PHE A 447 18.16 -20.43 -23.22
CA PHE A 447 18.97 -21.66 -23.25
C PHE A 447 20.17 -21.57 -24.20
N SER A 448 20.33 -20.46 -24.93
CA SER A 448 21.49 -20.25 -25.80
C SER A 448 22.71 -19.81 -24.98
N GLY A 449 23.67 -20.73 -24.79
CA GLY A 449 24.93 -20.49 -24.09
C GLY A 449 25.83 -21.72 -24.11
N ASP A 450 27.15 -21.51 -24.00
CA ASP A 450 28.16 -22.58 -24.12
C ASP A 450 28.04 -23.68 -23.04
N TRP A 451 27.33 -23.39 -21.94
CA TRP A 451 27.03 -24.32 -20.84
C TRP A 451 25.96 -25.37 -21.17
N ALA A 452 25.24 -25.20 -22.28
CA ALA A 452 24.38 -26.25 -22.83
C ALA A 452 25.19 -27.43 -23.39
N SER A 453 26.50 -27.24 -23.67
CA SER A 453 27.41 -28.29 -24.15
C SER A 453 28.09 -29.07 -23.00
N ALA A 454 28.59 -30.27 -23.27
CA ALA A 454 29.09 -31.19 -22.24
C ALA A 454 30.48 -30.81 -21.66
N ASP A 455 31.28 -30.02 -22.39
CA ASP A 455 32.74 -29.97 -22.20
C ASP A 455 33.30 -28.65 -21.62
N ASN A 456 32.45 -27.67 -21.27
CA ASN A 456 32.89 -26.33 -20.81
C ASN A 456 32.52 -26.04 -19.34
N LEU A 457 33.29 -25.14 -18.70
CA LEU A 457 32.99 -24.57 -17.38
C LEU A 457 31.63 -23.85 -17.40
N ILE A 458 30.78 -24.12 -16.40
CA ILE A 458 29.44 -23.53 -16.29
C ILE A 458 29.56 -22.12 -15.69
N PRO A 459 29.13 -21.05 -16.38
CA PRO A 459 29.11 -19.70 -15.84
C PRO A 459 27.86 -19.54 -14.95
N TRP A 460 28.02 -19.80 -13.64
CA TRP A 460 26.89 -19.88 -12.71
C TRP A 460 26.11 -18.56 -12.58
N ASN A 461 26.78 -17.41 -12.65
CA ASN A 461 26.16 -16.07 -12.66
C ASN A 461 25.14 -15.93 -13.80
N GLU A 462 25.58 -16.35 -14.97
CA GLU A 462 24.83 -16.34 -16.20
C GLU A 462 23.68 -17.36 -16.21
N VAL A 463 23.86 -18.51 -15.57
CA VAL A 463 22.79 -19.51 -15.39
C VAL A 463 21.72 -18.96 -14.46
N GLU A 464 22.13 -18.41 -13.30
CA GLU A 464 21.21 -17.87 -12.30
C GLU A 464 20.27 -16.82 -12.90
N THR A 465 20.82 -15.84 -13.62
CA THR A 465 20.00 -14.72 -14.09
C THR A 465 19.05 -15.12 -15.21
N ARG A 466 19.45 -16.11 -16.02
CA ARG A 466 18.56 -16.71 -17.02
C ARG A 466 17.46 -17.55 -16.37
N MET A 467 17.74 -18.26 -15.27
CA MET A 467 16.70 -18.96 -14.51
C MET A 467 15.72 -17.98 -13.85
N PHE A 468 16.24 -16.89 -13.28
CA PHE A 468 15.42 -15.80 -12.77
C PHE A 468 14.47 -15.26 -13.84
N ALA A 469 14.98 -14.90 -15.02
CA ALA A 469 14.16 -14.39 -16.12
C ALA A 469 13.13 -15.42 -16.62
N LEU A 470 13.49 -16.71 -16.68
CA LEU A 470 12.59 -17.79 -17.07
C LEU A 470 11.46 -18.00 -16.05
N ASN A 471 11.74 -17.82 -14.76
CA ASN A 471 10.75 -17.92 -13.70
C ASN A 471 9.75 -16.75 -13.74
N MET A 472 10.22 -15.52 -13.98
CA MET A 472 9.36 -14.32 -14.09
C MET A 472 8.29 -14.45 -15.19
N VAL A 473 8.60 -15.15 -16.28
CA VAL A 473 7.65 -15.31 -17.41
C VAL A 473 6.84 -16.61 -17.37
N ALA A 474 6.94 -17.39 -16.29
CA ALA A 474 6.40 -18.76 -16.25
C ALA A 474 4.91 -18.84 -16.56
N GLU A 475 4.09 -17.97 -15.98
CA GLU A 475 2.64 -17.99 -16.23
C GLU A 475 2.31 -17.71 -17.71
N THR A 476 3.00 -16.74 -18.32
CA THR A 476 2.81 -16.37 -19.72
C THR A 476 3.20 -17.51 -20.65
N VAL A 477 4.35 -18.14 -20.38
CA VAL A 477 4.84 -19.28 -21.17
C VAL A 477 3.89 -20.47 -21.05
N LEU A 478 3.40 -20.80 -19.84
CA LEU A 478 2.46 -21.90 -19.61
C LEU A 478 1.11 -21.69 -20.31
N GLN A 479 0.62 -20.45 -20.41
CA GLN A 479 -0.65 -20.12 -21.09
C GLN A 479 -0.62 -20.39 -22.59
N GLU A 480 0.53 -20.26 -23.26
CA GLU A 480 0.67 -20.55 -24.70
C GLU A 480 0.58 -22.05 -25.03
N GLY A 481 0.78 -22.93 -24.04
CA GLY A 481 0.41 -24.35 -24.12
C GLY A 481 1.32 -25.28 -24.95
N LEU A 482 2.42 -24.79 -25.53
CA LEU A 482 3.39 -25.62 -26.25
C LEU A 482 4.56 -26.00 -25.34
N PRO A 483 4.76 -27.29 -24.99
CA PRO A 483 5.83 -27.68 -24.09
C PRO A 483 7.21 -27.60 -24.77
N PHE A 484 8.22 -27.17 -24.03
CA PHE A 484 9.61 -27.02 -24.49
C PHE A 484 10.52 -28.16 -24.01
N ASP A 485 11.67 -28.32 -24.66
CA ASP A 485 12.69 -29.24 -24.16
C ASP A 485 13.38 -28.63 -22.91
N PHE A 486 13.11 -29.22 -21.75
CA PHE A 486 13.71 -28.85 -20.47
C PHE A 486 14.96 -29.69 -20.13
N SER A 487 15.54 -30.44 -21.08
CA SER A 487 16.73 -31.28 -20.86
C SER A 487 17.88 -30.57 -20.15
N VAL A 488 18.08 -29.29 -20.46
CA VAL A 488 19.09 -28.42 -19.81
C VAL A 488 18.80 -28.24 -18.31
N ILE A 489 17.55 -27.97 -17.93
CA ILE A 489 17.15 -27.83 -16.52
C ILE A 489 17.35 -29.14 -15.76
N VAL A 490 16.97 -30.27 -16.37
CA VAL A 490 17.20 -31.59 -15.76
C VAL A 490 18.69 -31.83 -15.52
N ARG A 491 19.54 -31.50 -16.50
CA ARG A 491 21.00 -31.63 -16.35
C ARG A 491 21.51 -30.78 -15.19
N LEU A 492 21.04 -29.54 -15.04
CA LEU A 492 21.37 -28.68 -13.90
C LEU A 492 20.93 -29.31 -12.56
N VAL A 493 19.70 -29.84 -12.48
CA VAL A 493 19.19 -30.53 -11.29
C VAL A 493 20.07 -31.72 -10.91
N VAL A 494 20.49 -32.54 -11.88
CA VAL A 494 21.38 -33.69 -11.63
C VAL A 494 22.76 -33.24 -11.15
N ILE A 495 23.33 -32.19 -11.76
CA ILE A 495 24.63 -31.65 -11.33
C ILE A 495 24.52 -31.10 -9.91
N LEU A 496 23.56 -30.22 -9.64
CA LEU A 496 23.39 -29.56 -8.34
C LEU A 496 23.05 -30.55 -7.22
N SER A 497 22.24 -31.57 -7.49
CA SER A 497 21.93 -32.62 -6.51
C SER A 497 23.09 -33.58 -6.21
N SER A 498 24.13 -33.59 -7.05
CA SER A 498 25.35 -34.38 -6.82
C SER A 498 26.42 -33.66 -6.00
N LEU A 499 26.27 -32.35 -5.80
CA LEU A 499 27.23 -31.52 -5.04
C LEU A 499 27.16 -31.82 -3.55
N GLY A 500 28.31 -31.71 -2.88
CA GLY A 500 28.39 -31.87 -1.43
C GLY A 500 27.81 -30.67 -0.66
N PRO A 501 27.42 -30.83 0.62
CA PRO A 501 26.89 -29.72 1.44
C PRO A 501 27.83 -28.52 1.60
N GLU A 502 29.14 -28.74 1.50
CA GLU A 502 30.14 -27.66 1.56
C GLU A 502 30.26 -26.88 0.24
N GLU A 503 29.94 -27.51 -0.89
CA GLU A 503 29.94 -26.90 -2.23
C GLU A 503 28.61 -26.16 -2.53
N LEU A 504 27.55 -26.52 -1.81
CA LEU A 504 26.22 -25.90 -1.89
C LEU A 504 26.10 -24.57 -1.13
N LYS A 505 27.21 -24.02 -0.65
CA LYS A 505 27.23 -22.73 0.07
C LYS A 505 27.51 -21.58 -0.88
N GLY A 506 27.08 -20.41 -0.46
CA GLY A 506 27.34 -19.17 -1.15
C GLY A 506 26.63 -19.03 -2.49
N PHE A 507 27.31 -18.53 -3.53
CA PHE A 507 26.64 -18.19 -4.79
C PHE A 507 25.92 -19.39 -5.44
N VAL A 508 26.47 -20.60 -5.28
CA VAL A 508 25.84 -21.84 -5.76
C VAL A 508 24.47 -22.09 -5.09
N ALA A 509 24.29 -21.72 -3.82
CA ALA A 509 23.00 -21.80 -3.12
C ALA A 509 21.95 -20.87 -3.78
N PHE A 510 22.39 -19.71 -4.26
CA PHE A 510 21.53 -18.75 -4.95
C PHE A 510 21.12 -19.27 -6.33
N VAL A 511 22.06 -19.88 -7.07
CA VAL A 511 21.72 -20.59 -8.32
C VAL A 511 20.75 -21.74 -8.04
N TYR A 512 20.97 -22.49 -6.95
CA TYR A 512 20.10 -23.58 -6.52
C TYR A 512 18.67 -23.10 -6.32
N LYS A 513 18.49 -21.96 -5.65
CA LYS A 513 17.21 -21.29 -5.47
C LYS A 513 16.55 -20.98 -6.83
N SER A 514 17.24 -20.28 -7.73
CA SER A 514 16.68 -19.88 -9.03
C SER A 514 16.33 -21.09 -9.91
N VAL A 515 17.12 -22.17 -9.86
CA VAL A 515 16.78 -23.44 -10.54
C VAL A 515 15.57 -24.11 -9.90
N ALA A 516 15.47 -24.11 -8.56
CA ALA A 516 14.29 -24.65 -7.87
C ALA A 516 13.02 -23.90 -8.28
N ASP A 517 13.04 -22.57 -8.28
CA ASP A 517 11.89 -21.74 -8.69
C ASP A 517 11.41 -22.11 -10.11
N VAL A 518 12.33 -22.27 -11.08
CA VAL A 518 12.00 -22.74 -12.43
C VAL A 518 11.43 -24.17 -12.41
N VAL A 519 12.04 -25.11 -11.68
CA VAL A 519 11.53 -26.49 -11.59
C VAL A 519 10.12 -26.52 -11.01
N GLY A 520 9.85 -25.72 -9.97
CA GLY A 520 8.53 -25.59 -9.38
C GLY A 520 7.53 -24.98 -10.35
N SER A 521 7.87 -23.89 -11.02
CA SER A 521 6.95 -23.20 -11.94
C SER A 521 6.63 -24.03 -13.19
N TYR A 522 7.57 -24.83 -13.70
CA TYR A 522 7.39 -25.66 -14.89
C TYR A 522 7.20 -27.16 -14.59
N SER A 523 6.88 -27.53 -13.35
CA SER A 523 6.75 -28.91 -12.87
C SER A 523 5.92 -29.80 -13.79
N LYS A 524 4.71 -29.35 -14.18
CA LYS A 524 3.81 -30.08 -15.11
C LYS A 524 4.49 -30.49 -16.42
N TRP A 525 5.25 -29.58 -17.01
CA TRP A 525 5.91 -29.81 -18.29
C TRP A 525 7.16 -30.67 -18.11
N ILE A 526 7.98 -30.40 -17.10
CA ILE A 526 9.18 -31.21 -16.80
C ILE A 526 8.80 -32.68 -16.58
N LEU A 527 7.74 -32.93 -15.80
CA LEU A 527 7.25 -34.28 -15.50
C LEU A 527 6.61 -34.97 -16.72
N SER A 528 6.12 -34.22 -17.71
CA SER A 528 5.62 -34.80 -18.96
C SER A 528 6.71 -35.41 -19.85
N PHE A 529 7.96 -34.91 -19.72
CA PHE A 529 9.12 -35.42 -20.45
C PHE A 529 9.96 -36.43 -19.65
N GLN A 530 9.79 -36.47 -18.32
CA GLN A 530 10.61 -37.26 -17.39
C GLN A 530 9.76 -38.17 -16.51
N ASN A 531 9.93 -39.48 -16.66
CA ASN A 531 9.26 -40.46 -15.80
C ASN A 531 9.96 -40.70 -14.45
N ASN A 532 11.17 -40.16 -14.24
CA ASN A 532 11.93 -40.38 -13.01
C ASN A 532 11.97 -39.12 -12.14
N ILE A 533 11.15 -39.10 -11.08
CA ILE A 533 11.07 -37.96 -10.17
C ILE A 533 12.19 -37.94 -9.11
N ARG A 534 12.92 -39.05 -8.93
CA ARG A 534 13.89 -39.22 -7.85
C ARG A 534 14.97 -38.12 -7.80
N PRO A 535 15.59 -37.70 -8.92
CA PRO A 535 16.58 -36.61 -8.89
C PRO A 535 16.00 -35.30 -8.36
N PHE A 536 14.74 -34.99 -8.68
CA PHE A 536 14.06 -33.80 -8.21
C PHE A 536 13.74 -33.86 -6.71
N LEU A 537 13.32 -35.03 -6.20
CA LEU A 537 13.09 -35.22 -4.76
C LEU A 537 14.38 -35.05 -3.96
N LEU A 538 15.49 -35.61 -4.44
CA LEU A 538 16.81 -35.45 -3.81
C LEU A 538 17.33 -34.02 -3.91
N PHE A 539 17.07 -33.34 -5.03
CA PHE A 539 17.35 -31.94 -5.22
C PHE A 539 16.58 -31.07 -4.20
N CYS A 540 15.26 -31.22 -4.08
CA CYS A 540 14.49 -30.50 -3.07
C CYS A 540 14.99 -30.82 -1.66
N ALA A 541 15.26 -32.10 -1.35
CA ALA A 541 15.72 -32.50 -0.03
C ALA A 541 17.05 -31.84 0.39
N SER A 542 17.98 -31.70 -0.54
CA SER A 542 19.28 -31.07 -0.30
C SER A 542 19.13 -29.55 -0.17
N GLY A 543 18.36 -28.92 -1.06
CA GLY A 543 18.14 -27.46 -1.03
C GLY A 543 17.33 -26.96 0.17
N ILE A 544 16.44 -27.78 0.75
CA ILE A 544 15.73 -27.46 2.00
C ILE A 544 16.69 -27.37 3.19
N THR A 545 17.89 -27.96 3.13
CA THR A 545 18.86 -27.87 4.23
C THR A 545 19.64 -26.56 4.23
N GLU A 546 19.60 -25.80 3.14
CA GLU A 546 20.32 -24.54 2.98
C GLU A 546 19.35 -23.35 3.05
N SER A 547 19.66 -22.35 3.88
CA SER A 547 18.73 -21.27 4.21
C SER A 547 18.30 -20.43 3.00
N VAL A 548 19.20 -20.23 2.03
CA VAL A 548 18.95 -19.39 0.84
C VAL A 548 17.96 -20.05 -0.13
N SER A 549 18.03 -21.37 -0.29
CA SER A 549 17.20 -22.13 -1.23
C SER A 549 16.00 -22.81 -0.60
N SER A 550 15.86 -22.79 0.72
CA SER A 550 14.86 -23.57 1.45
C SER A 550 13.42 -23.26 1.02
N SER A 551 13.04 -21.98 1.01
CA SER A 551 11.70 -21.55 0.57
C SER A 551 11.34 -22.03 -0.85
N ALA A 552 12.23 -21.77 -1.82
CA ALA A 552 12.05 -22.18 -3.22
C ALA A 552 11.94 -23.71 -3.35
N CYS A 553 12.79 -24.46 -2.63
CA CYS A 553 12.79 -25.91 -2.68
C CYS A 553 11.56 -26.54 -1.99
N ALA A 554 11.07 -25.94 -0.90
CA ALA A 554 9.85 -26.38 -0.22
C ALA A 554 8.61 -26.18 -1.11
N SER A 555 8.47 -25.00 -1.73
CA SER A 555 7.39 -24.73 -2.69
C SER A 555 7.48 -25.64 -3.92
N THR A 556 8.69 -25.85 -4.44
CA THR A 556 8.94 -26.77 -5.57
C THR A 556 8.56 -28.20 -5.23
N LEU A 557 8.91 -28.68 -4.04
CA LEU A 557 8.53 -30.01 -3.57
C LEU A 557 7.01 -30.17 -3.55
N ARG A 558 6.28 -29.16 -3.05
CA ARG A 558 4.82 -29.15 -3.08
C ARG A 558 4.25 -29.21 -4.49
N LYS A 559 4.70 -28.35 -5.40
CA LYS A 559 4.22 -28.34 -6.80
C LYS A 559 4.50 -29.67 -7.52
N LEU A 560 5.68 -30.25 -7.34
CA LEU A 560 6.02 -31.57 -7.87
C LEU A 560 5.09 -32.67 -7.33
N CYS A 561 4.76 -32.61 -6.04
CA CYS A 561 3.82 -33.54 -5.42
C CYS A 561 2.37 -33.37 -5.93
N GLU A 562 1.93 -32.13 -6.18
CA GLU A 562 0.62 -31.84 -6.76
C GLU A 562 0.49 -32.38 -8.19
N ASP A 563 1.55 -32.24 -9.01
CA ASP A 563 1.50 -32.56 -10.44
C ASP A 563 1.84 -34.02 -10.79
N ALA A 564 2.66 -34.72 -9.99
CA ALA A 564 3.13 -36.09 -10.27
C ALA A 564 2.69 -37.12 -9.22
N SER A 565 1.50 -36.97 -8.63
CA SER A 565 1.00 -37.88 -7.58
C SER A 565 1.13 -39.37 -7.93
N ALA A 566 0.76 -39.79 -9.15
CA ALA A 566 0.81 -41.20 -9.56
C ALA A 566 2.23 -41.79 -9.70
N VAL A 567 3.22 -41.00 -10.12
CA VAL A 567 4.62 -41.46 -10.32
C VAL A 567 5.35 -41.59 -8.97
N ILE A 568 4.93 -40.80 -7.98
CA ILE A 568 5.51 -40.78 -6.64
C ILE A 568 5.09 -42.00 -5.80
N HIS A 569 4.04 -42.73 -6.20
CA HIS A 569 3.54 -43.92 -5.48
C HIS A 569 4.54 -45.08 -5.43
N GLU A 570 5.62 -45.02 -6.21
CA GLU A 570 6.70 -46.01 -6.10
C GLU A 570 7.28 -46.02 -4.67
N PRO A 571 7.41 -47.21 -4.03
CA PRO A 571 7.81 -47.30 -2.62
C PRO A 571 9.12 -46.59 -2.26
N GLN A 572 10.08 -46.54 -3.20
CA GLN A 572 11.35 -45.88 -3.00
C GLN A 572 11.22 -44.34 -2.95
N ASN A 573 10.33 -43.77 -3.77
CA ASN A 573 10.09 -42.33 -3.80
C ASN A 573 9.28 -41.89 -2.57
N LEU A 574 8.34 -42.74 -2.13
CA LEU A 574 7.57 -42.52 -0.91
C LEU A 574 8.46 -42.48 0.34
N GLU A 575 9.43 -43.40 0.46
CA GLU A 575 10.38 -43.40 1.59
C GLU A 575 11.27 -42.14 1.59
N ILE A 576 11.65 -41.61 0.43
CA ILE A 576 12.39 -40.34 0.36
C ILE A 576 11.53 -39.18 0.92
N LEU A 577 10.26 -39.10 0.55
CA LEU A 577 9.34 -38.07 1.05
C LEU A 577 9.12 -38.17 2.57
N ILE A 578 8.93 -39.39 3.08
CA ILE A 578 8.79 -39.61 4.52
C ILE A 578 10.08 -39.23 5.24
N TRP A 579 11.26 -39.58 4.69
CA TRP A 579 12.55 -39.19 5.24
C TRP A 579 12.74 -37.67 5.30
N ILE A 580 12.30 -36.93 4.28
CA ILE A 580 12.29 -35.45 4.28
C ILE A 580 11.43 -34.95 5.44
N GLY A 581 10.22 -35.49 5.61
CA GLY A 581 9.30 -35.13 6.69
C GLY A 581 9.83 -35.43 8.10
N GLU A 582 10.39 -36.62 8.31
CA GLU A 582 11.03 -37.02 9.58
C GLU A 582 12.23 -36.12 9.93
N GLY A 583 12.89 -35.55 8.92
CA GLY A 583 14.03 -34.65 9.08
C GLY A 583 13.67 -33.24 9.59
N LEU A 584 12.40 -32.83 9.57
CA LEU A 584 11.98 -31.44 9.85
C LEU A 584 12.30 -30.99 11.28
N GLU A 585 12.28 -31.88 12.28
CA GLU A 585 12.64 -31.52 13.67
C GLU A 585 14.08 -31.02 13.80
N LYS A 586 14.99 -31.51 12.96
CA LYS A 586 16.42 -31.16 13.01
C LYS A 586 16.77 -29.91 12.18
N ARG A 587 15.91 -29.53 11.24
CA ARG A 587 16.21 -28.50 10.21
C ARG A 587 15.82 -27.08 10.61
N ASN A 588 15.03 -26.88 11.68
CA ASN A 588 14.63 -25.56 12.22
C ASN A 588 14.17 -24.55 11.15
N LEU A 589 13.33 -24.99 10.22
CA LEU A 589 12.80 -24.13 9.17
C LEU A 589 11.87 -23.03 9.72
N PRO A 590 11.68 -21.93 8.97
CA PRO A 590 10.52 -21.06 9.11
C PRO A 590 9.21 -21.86 9.03
N LEU A 591 8.17 -21.42 9.75
CA LEU A 591 6.90 -22.16 9.83
C LEU A 591 6.20 -22.32 8.48
N GLU A 592 6.30 -21.32 7.61
CA GLU A 592 5.70 -21.33 6.27
C GLU A 592 6.33 -22.40 5.37
N GLU A 593 7.66 -22.48 5.36
CA GLU A 593 8.40 -23.47 4.57
C GLU A 593 8.17 -24.90 5.10
N GLU A 594 8.09 -25.04 6.43
CA GLU A 594 7.76 -26.31 7.06
C GLU A 594 6.35 -26.78 6.70
N GLU A 595 5.39 -25.85 6.65
CA GLU A 595 4.02 -26.12 6.21
C GLU A 595 3.97 -26.61 4.75
N GLU A 596 4.67 -25.95 3.83
CA GLU A 596 4.78 -26.37 2.42
C GLU A 596 5.27 -27.82 2.28
N VAL A 597 6.31 -28.22 3.03
CA VAL A 597 6.84 -29.60 3.02
C VAL A 597 5.82 -30.58 3.60
N VAL A 598 5.19 -30.25 4.72
CA VAL A 598 4.18 -31.12 5.35
C VAL A 598 2.97 -31.29 4.43
N THR A 599 2.52 -30.23 3.77
CA THR A 599 1.48 -30.26 2.74
C THR A 599 1.87 -31.19 1.61
N ALA A 600 3.07 -31.04 1.05
CA ALA A 600 3.57 -31.87 -0.05
C ALA A 600 3.53 -33.38 0.30
N VAL A 601 4.05 -33.74 1.49
CA VAL A 601 4.07 -35.13 1.96
C VAL A 601 2.63 -35.63 2.20
N THR A 602 1.78 -34.81 2.81
CA THR A 602 0.40 -35.19 3.15
C THR A 602 -0.46 -35.43 1.91
N LEU A 603 -0.33 -34.59 0.87
CA LEU A 603 -1.06 -34.74 -0.39
C LEU A 603 -0.77 -36.10 -1.06
N ILE A 604 0.51 -36.48 -1.11
CA ILE A 604 0.92 -37.78 -1.65
C ILE A 604 0.38 -38.92 -0.80
N LEU A 605 0.56 -38.86 0.53
CA LEU A 605 0.07 -39.90 1.43
C LEU A 605 -1.46 -40.07 1.35
N ASN A 606 -2.20 -39.01 1.08
CA ASN A 606 -3.65 -39.06 0.88
C ASN A 606 -4.06 -39.75 -0.42
N SER A 607 -3.23 -39.69 -1.45
CA SER A 607 -3.45 -40.39 -2.73
C SER A 607 -3.08 -41.88 -2.72
N VAL A 608 -2.43 -42.38 -1.65
CA VAL A 608 -2.04 -43.79 -1.54
C VAL A 608 -3.27 -44.68 -1.28
N PRO A 609 -3.52 -45.71 -2.11
CA PRO A 609 -4.71 -46.55 -1.97
C PRO A 609 -4.68 -47.51 -0.77
N ASN A 610 -3.49 -47.88 -0.28
CA ASN A 610 -3.34 -48.76 0.88
C ASN A 610 -3.52 -47.98 2.20
N GLN A 611 -4.66 -48.21 2.86
CA GLN A 611 -5.02 -47.51 4.11
C GLN A 611 -4.05 -47.80 5.27
N GLU A 612 -3.49 -49.00 5.40
CA GLU A 612 -2.52 -49.32 6.46
C GLU A 612 -1.20 -48.58 6.23
N LEU A 613 -0.71 -48.56 5.00
CA LEU A 613 0.50 -47.80 4.64
C LEU A 613 0.29 -46.30 4.84
N LYS A 614 -0.88 -45.76 4.48
CA LYS A 614 -1.26 -44.37 4.75
C LYS A 614 -1.22 -44.06 6.26
N LYS A 615 -1.92 -44.86 7.07
CA LYS A 615 -1.96 -44.70 8.54
C LYS A 615 -0.55 -44.75 9.15
N ASN A 616 0.26 -45.74 8.78
CA ASN A 616 1.62 -45.91 9.30
C ASN A 616 2.54 -44.76 8.88
N SER A 617 2.44 -44.28 7.65
CA SER A 617 3.28 -43.19 7.13
C SER A 617 2.92 -41.84 7.77
N LEU A 618 1.63 -41.56 7.96
CA LEU A 618 1.17 -40.37 8.69
C LEU A 618 1.60 -40.41 10.16
N ALA A 619 1.53 -41.58 10.79
CA ALA A 619 2.02 -41.78 12.15
C ALA A 619 3.54 -41.54 12.25
N ARG A 620 4.33 -41.99 11.27
CA ARG A 620 5.78 -41.71 11.18
C ARG A 620 6.06 -40.21 11.06
N LEU A 621 5.36 -39.52 10.15
CA LEU A 621 5.49 -38.07 9.94
C LEU A 621 5.21 -37.26 11.22
N LEU A 622 4.20 -37.66 11.99
CA LEU A 622 3.78 -36.96 13.20
C LEU A 622 4.46 -37.47 14.48
N CYS A 623 5.26 -38.53 14.42
CA CYS A 623 5.86 -39.17 15.60
C CYS A 623 6.70 -38.20 16.44
N SER A 624 7.57 -37.41 15.80
CA SER A 624 8.36 -36.37 16.47
C SER A 624 7.47 -35.30 17.11
N SER A 625 6.36 -34.96 16.45
CA SER A 625 5.42 -33.93 16.89
C SER A 625 4.67 -34.37 18.15
N TYR A 626 4.21 -35.62 18.19
CA TYR A 626 3.62 -36.22 19.40
C TYR A 626 4.63 -36.26 20.54
N GLY A 627 5.85 -36.74 20.28
CA GLY A 627 6.92 -36.83 21.27
C GLY A 627 7.33 -35.46 21.84
N ALA A 628 7.32 -34.40 21.04
CA ALA A 628 7.63 -33.04 21.52
C ALA A 628 6.59 -32.53 22.52
N ILE A 629 5.30 -32.78 22.27
CA ILE A 629 4.20 -32.40 23.16
C ILE A 629 4.21 -33.27 24.43
N GLU A 630 4.42 -34.58 24.30
CA GLU A 630 4.50 -35.49 25.45
C GLU A 630 5.65 -35.13 26.40
N LYS A 631 6.83 -34.81 25.86
CA LYS A 631 7.99 -34.33 26.65
C LYS A 631 7.68 -33.05 27.43
N LEU A 632 6.82 -32.18 26.89
CA LEU A 632 6.41 -30.92 27.53
C LEU A 632 5.37 -31.17 28.63
N ILE A 633 4.46 -32.12 28.45
CA ILE A 633 3.36 -32.44 29.38
C ILE A 633 3.82 -33.33 30.54
N ASP A 634 4.88 -34.12 30.37
CA ASP A 634 5.37 -35.05 31.40
C ASP A 634 5.69 -34.32 32.72
N THR A 635 5.07 -34.77 33.81
CA THR A 635 5.09 -34.11 35.12
C THR A 635 6.47 -34.12 35.78
N ASN A 636 7.35 -35.06 35.38
CA ASN A 636 8.73 -35.13 35.86
C ASN A 636 9.67 -34.14 35.14
N SER A 637 9.35 -33.74 33.90
CA SER A 637 10.14 -32.78 33.11
C SER A 637 9.70 -31.33 33.32
N GLY A 638 8.42 -31.06 33.61
CA GLY A 638 7.90 -29.70 33.76
C GLY A 638 8.58 -28.85 34.85
N ASN A 639 8.96 -29.47 35.98
CA ASN A 639 9.67 -28.78 37.07
C ASN A 639 11.17 -28.58 36.80
N SER A 640 11.80 -29.46 36.02
CA SER A 640 13.23 -29.40 35.68
C SER A 640 13.49 -28.52 34.45
N LEU A 641 12.61 -28.54 33.45
CA LEU A 641 12.66 -27.67 32.28
C LEU A 641 12.50 -26.20 32.68
N ARG A 642 11.62 -25.87 33.62
CA ARG A 642 11.45 -24.50 34.14
C ARG A 642 12.69 -23.95 34.86
N GLN A 643 13.57 -24.81 35.36
CA GLN A 643 14.83 -24.38 35.97
C GLN A 643 15.88 -23.97 34.92
N ASN A 644 15.72 -24.39 33.65
CA ASN A 644 16.57 -23.99 32.53
C ASN A 644 15.76 -23.30 31.42
N PRO A 645 15.71 -21.95 31.42
CA PRO A 645 14.92 -21.19 30.45
C PRO A 645 15.20 -21.54 28.98
N ALA A 646 16.46 -21.83 28.61
CA ALA A 646 16.82 -22.15 27.23
C ALA A 646 16.25 -23.51 26.77
N ALA A 647 16.35 -24.52 27.63
CA ALA A 647 15.78 -25.85 27.36
C ALA A 647 14.25 -25.80 27.30
N TYR A 648 13.62 -24.97 28.14
CA TYR A 648 12.19 -24.74 28.12
C TYR A 648 11.71 -24.07 26.83
N THR A 649 12.37 -23.00 26.38
CA THR A 649 12.03 -22.31 25.12
C THR A 649 12.20 -23.25 23.92
N GLN A 650 13.25 -24.07 23.90
CA GLN A 650 13.43 -25.06 22.84
C GLN A 650 12.29 -26.10 22.83
N ALA A 651 11.94 -26.67 23.99
CA ALA A 651 10.85 -27.63 24.09
C ALA A 651 9.49 -27.01 23.69
N LEU A 652 9.25 -25.76 24.07
CA LEU A 652 8.04 -25.01 23.69
C LEU A 652 7.99 -24.78 22.18
N ASN A 653 9.09 -24.35 21.55
CA ASN A 653 9.16 -24.15 20.11
C ASN A 653 8.96 -25.46 19.34
N SER A 654 9.53 -26.58 19.83
CA SER A 654 9.30 -27.90 19.24
C SER A 654 7.83 -28.33 19.34
N ALA A 655 7.17 -28.08 20.48
CA ALA A 655 5.75 -28.38 20.67
C ALA A 655 4.86 -27.49 19.77
N VAL A 656 5.16 -26.20 19.65
CA VAL A 656 4.48 -25.28 18.73
C VAL A 656 4.58 -25.79 17.30
N ARG A 657 5.80 -26.07 16.80
CA ARG A 657 6.01 -26.65 15.46
C ARG A 657 5.25 -27.97 15.29
N GLY A 658 5.29 -28.84 16.29
CA GLY A 658 4.53 -30.10 16.29
C GLY A 658 3.02 -29.90 16.10
N LEU A 659 2.43 -28.92 16.78
CA LEU A 659 1.01 -28.56 16.61
C LEU A 659 0.71 -27.98 15.23
N TYR A 660 1.60 -27.14 14.69
CA TYR A 660 1.48 -26.63 13.32
C TYR A 660 1.47 -27.79 12.30
N ARG A 661 2.42 -28.72 12.38
CA ARG A 661 2.46 -29.92 11.52
C ARG A 661 1.18 -30.74 11.60
N MET A 662 0.69 -31.01 12.82
CA MET A 662 -0.57 -31.74 13.01
C MET A 662 -1.76 -31.00 12.38
N GLY A 663 -1.86 -29.69 12.60
CA GLY A 663 -2.90 -28.86 12.01
C GLY A 663 -2.89 -28.89 10.48
N THR A 664 -1.71 -28.77 9.85
CA THR A 664 -1.55 -28.85 8.39
C THR A 664 -1.95 -30.24 7.85
N VAL A 665 -1.55 -31.33 8.53
CA VAL A 665 -2.00 -32.69 8.15
C VAL A 665 -3.52 -32.79 8.19
N PHE A 666 -4.18 -32.31 9.24
CA PHE A 666 -5.65 -32.31 9.33
C PHE A 666 -6.27 -31.47 8.21
N GLY A 667 -5.78 -30.25 7.95
CA GLY A 667 -6.31 -29.36 6.92
C GLY A 667 -6.37 -30.00 5.52
N HIS A 668 -5.38 -30.81 5.15
CA HIS A 668 -5.34 -31.51 3.86
C HIS A 668 -6.08 -32.85 3.83
N LEU A 669 -6.45 -33.41 4.99
CA LEU A 669 -7.28 -34.62 5.06
C LEU A 669 -8.76 -34.32 4.78
N GLY A 670 -9.25 -33.11 5.11
CA GLY A 670 -10.65 -32.72 4.91
C GLY A 670 -11.04 -32.36 3.46
N ALA A 671 -10.08 -32.02 2.61
CA ALA A 671 -10.33 -31.47 1.27
C ALA A 671 -10.76 -32.51 0.20
N SER A 672 -10.78 -33.82 0.50
CA SER A 672 -11.24 -34.83 -0.46
C SER A 672 -12.77 -34.90 -0.50
N HIS A 673 -13.41 -33.93 -1.15
CA HIS A 673 -14.85 -33.93 -1.46
C HIS A 673 -15.22 -34.92 -2.59
N HIS A 674 -14.75 -36.17 -2.51
CA HIS A 674 -15.35 -37.26 -3.27
C HIS A 674 -16.28 -38.04 -2.34
N ALA A 675 -17.57 -37.81 -2.58
CA ALA A 675 -18.69 -38.51 -1.98
C ALA A 675 -18.55 -40.04 -2.04
N ASP A 676 -19.17 -40.70 -1.07
CA ASP A 676 -19.64 -42.09 -1.11
C ASP A 676 -18.73 -43.25 -0.67
N HIS A 677 -17.60 -43.04 0.02
CA HIS A 677 -16.97 -44.13 0.77
C HIS A 677 -17.07 -43.95 2.29
N VAL A 678 -18.04 -44.70 2.82
CA VAL A 678 -18.20 -45.14 4.21
C VAL A 678 -16.85 -45.63 4.75
N GLU A 679 -16.45 -45.09 5.91
CA GLU A 679 -15.23 -45.38 6.70
C GLU A 679 -13.91 -44.74 6.24
N ASP A 680 -13.82 -43.41 6.29
CA ASP A 680 -12.53 -42.72 6.41
C ASP A 680 -11.99 -42.83 7.85
N ASP A 681 -11.50 -44.03 8.15
CA ASP A 681 -10.92 -44.53 9.40
C ASP A 681 -9.64 -43.78 9.83
N THR A 682 -9.01 -43.07 8.90
CA THR A 682 -7.70 -42.41 9.10
C THR A 682 -7.83 -41.18 9.99
N VAL A 683 -8.82 -40.32 9.73
CA VAL A 683 -9.08 -39.13 10.55
C VAL A 683 -9.47 -39.52 11.98
N LEU A 684 -10.27 -40.58 12.14
CA LEU A 684 -10.64 -41.11 13.46
C LEU A 684 -9.41 -41.63 14.23
N ALA A 685 -8.53 -42.37 13.57
CA ALA A 685 -7.29 -42.86 14.20
C ALA A 685 -6.38 -41.71 14.64
N LEU A 686 -6.22 -40.68 13.80
CA LEU A 686 -5.41 -39.49 14.13
C LEU A 686 -6.05 -38.67 15.25
N LEU A 687 -7.36 -38.44 15.21
CA LEU A 687 -8.11 -37.80 16.30
C LEU A 687 -7.96 -38.55 17.63
N GLY A 688 -7.98 -39.89 17.57
CA GLY A 688 -7.82 -40.76 18.74
C GLY A 688 -6.49 -40.57 19.48
N VAL A 689 -5.43 -40.14 18.77
CA VAL A 689 -4.13 -39.79 19.38
C VAL A 689 -4.06 -38.29 19.70
N PHE A 690 -4.52 -37.45 18.78
CA PHE A 690 -4.41 -35.99 18.87
C PHE A 690 -5.22 -35.41 20.04
N TRP A 691 -6.50 -35.77 20.19
CA TRP A 691 -7.36 -35.18 21.20
C TRP A 691 -6.88 -35.43 22.64
N PRO A 692 -6.51 -36.67 23.05
CA PRO A 692 -6.00 -36.91 24.40
C PRO A 692 -4.72 -36.12 24.72
N LEU A 693 -3.84 -35.90 23.73
CA LEU A 693 -2.65 -35.07 23.90
C LEU A 693 -3.02 -33.60 24.09
N LEU A 694 -3.91 -33.07 23.26
CA LEU A 694 -4.38 -31.70 23.33
C LEU A 694 -5.16 -31.42 24.63
N GLU A 695 -6.01 -32.34 25.07
CA GLU A 695 -6.76 -32.24 26.33
C GLU A 695 -5.82 -32.15 27.53
N LYS A 696 -4.75 -32.96 27.56
CA LYS A 696 -3.71 -32.86 28.59
C LYS A 696 -2.93 -31.55 28.50
N LEU A 697 -2.64 -31.07 27.28
CA LEU A 697 -1.93 -29.81 27.06
C LEU A 697 -2.74 -28.61 27.58
N PHE A 698 -4.03 -28.54 27.28
CA PHE A 698 -4.95 -27.50 27.76
C PHE A 698 -5.14 -27.51 29.29
N ARG A 699 -4.86 -28.63 29.96
CA ARG A 699 -4.85 -28.70 31.43
C ARG A 699 -3.49 -28.38 32.05
N SER A 700 -2.46 -28.26 31.23
CA SER A 700 -1.10 -27.97 31.69
C SER A 700 -0.90 -26.48 31.93
N SER A 701 0.01 -26.12 32.82
CA SER A 701 0.36 -24.71 33.06
C SER A 701 1.25 -24.10 31.95
N HIS A 702 1.65 -24.90 30.96
CA HIS A 702 2.43 -24.43 29.80
C HIS A 702 1.59 -23.62 28.82
N ILE A 703 0.27 -23.81 28.86
CA ILE A 703 -0.67 -23.10 28.00
C ILE A 703 -0.77 -21.60 28.33
N GLY A 704 -0.16 -21.14 29.43
CA GLY A 704 0.05 -19.71 29.67
C GLY A 704 0.94 -19.01 28.63
N SER A 705 1.62 -19.74 27.74
CA SER A 705 2.25 -19.14 26.57
C SER A 705 1.23 -18.88 25.46
N GLY A 706 1.12 -17.62 25.01
CA GLY A 706 0.23 -17.24 23.91
C GLY A 706 0.55 -17.95 22.59
N THR A 707 1.83 -18.15 22.26
CA THR A 707 2.25 -18.85 21.02
C THR A 707 1.84 -20.31 21.01
N LEU A 708 1.92 -20.99 22.17
CA LEU A 708 1.49 -22.38 22.32
C LEU A 708 -0.04 -22.49 22.30
N SER A 709 -0.74 -21.57 22.97
CA SER A 709 -2.21 -21.48 22.92
C SER A 709 -2.71 -21.29 21.49
N ALA A 710 -2.09 -20.37 20.73
CA ALA A 710 -2.44 -20.10 19.34
C ALA A 710 -2.21 -21.31 18.44
N ALA A 711 -1.06 -21.99 18.57
CA ALA A 711 -0.77 -23.20 17.80
C ALA A 711 -1.75 -24.35 18.13
N ALA A 712 -2.07 -24.54 19.42
CA ALA A 712 -3.04 -25.52 19.88
C ALA A 712 -4.44 -25.24 19.30
N CYS A 713 -4.91 -23.99 19.39
CA CYS A 713 -6.18 -23.56 18.85
C CYS A 713 -6.24 -23.69 17.32
N ARG A 714 -5.19 -23.29 16.59
CA ARG A 714 -5.09 -23.46 15.12
C ARG A 714 -5.20 -24.92 14.73
N SER A 715 -4.43 -25.79 15.38
CA SER A 715 -4.42 -27.23 15.08
C SER A 715 -5.78 -27.88 15.38
N LEU A 716 -6.45 -27.47 16.46
CA LEU A 716 -7.80 -27.90 16.80
C LEU A 716 -8.82 -27.44 15.76
N SER A 717 -8.77 -26.18 15.33
CA SER A 717 -9.65 -25.65 14.29
C SER A 717 -9.52 -26.43 12.98
N GLN A 718 -8.31 -26.76 12.54
CA GLN A 718 -8.10 -27.60 11.34
C GLN A 718 -8.61 -29.03 11.53
N ALA A 719 -8.40 -29.61 12.73
CA ALA A 719 -8.94 -30.92 13.06
C ALA A 719 -10.48 -30.94 13.03
N ILE A 720 -11.14 -29.88 13.50
CA ILE A 720 -12.60 -29.75 13.48
C ILE A 720 -13.14 -29.75 12.05
N HIS A 721 -12.64 -28.85 11.18
CA HIS A 721 -13.10 -28.77 9.78
C HIS A 721 -12.91 -30.10 9.04
N SER A 722 -11.75 -30.74 9.21
CA SER A 722 -11.43 -32.00 8.52
C SER A 722 -12.22 -33.21 9.01
N SER A 723 -12.69 -33.18 10.26
CA SER A 723 -13.38 -34.31 10.88
C SER A 723 -14.89 -34.29 10.67
N GLY A 724 -15.47 -33.11 10.45
CA GLY A 724 -16.92 -32.93 10.32
C GLY A 724 -17.69 -33.63 11.44
N GLN A 725 -18.73 -34.41 11.09
CA GLN A 725 -19.58 -35.11 12.06
C GLN A 725 -18.82 -36.07 13.01
N LYS A 726 -17.63 -36.56 12.64
CA LYS A 726 -16.84 -37.46 13.49
C LYS A 726 -16.35 -36.79 14.78
N PHE A 727 -16.32 -35.45 14.81
CA PHE A 727 -15.88 -34.69 15.99
C PHE A 727 -16.97 -34.49 17.05
N LEU A 728 -18.23 -34.83 16.76
CA LEU A 728 -19.39 -34.54 17.64
C LEU A 728 -19.24 -35.09 19.07
N MET A 729 -18.61 -36.25 19.23
CA MET A 729 -18.38 -36.85 20.56
C MET A 729 -17.37 -36.08 21.43
N LEU A 730 -16.51 -35.27 20.80
CA LEU A 730 -15.49 -34.46 21.47
C LEU A 730 -15.94 -33.01 21.68
N LEU A 731 -16.98 -32.56 20.96
CA LEU A 731 -17.48 -31.20 20.95
C LEU A 731 -17.73 -30.62 22.37
N PRO A 732 -18.43 -31.31 23.30
CA PRO A 732 -18.63 -30.78 24.66
C PRO A 732 -17.33 -30.51 25.41
N LYS A 733 -16.36 -31.43 25.29
CA LYS A 733 -15.07 -31.29 25.95
C LYS A 733 -14.22 -30.18 25.33
N ALA A 734 -14.29 -30.02 24.01
CA ALA A 734 -13.59 -28.97 23.28
C ALA A 734 -14.06 -27.57 23.70
N LEU A 735 -15.37 -27.31 23.67
CA LEU A 735 -15.92 -26.02 24.09
C LEU A 735 -15.68 -25.73 25.58
N ASP A 736 -15.74 -26.75 26.44
CA ASP A 736 -15.42 -26.59 27.86
C ASP A 736 -13.94 -26.23 28.07
N CYS A 737 -13.02 -26.87 27.34
CA CYS A 737 -11.59 -26.55 27.40
C CYS A 737 -11.29 -25.13 26.88
N LEU A 738 -11.87 -24.73 25.74
CA LEU A 738 -11.66 -23.41 25.15
C LEU A 738 -12.17 -22.29 26.06
N SER A 739 -13.40 -22.44 26.57
CA SER A 739 -14.00 -21.42 27.43
C SER A 739 -13.33 -21.34 28.81
N THR A 740 -12.97 -22.48 29.42
CA THR A 740 -12.23 -22.49 30.69
C THR A 740 -10.84 -21.86 30.55
N ASN A 741 -10.09 -22.19 29.48
CA ASN A 741 -8.76 -21.62 29.29
C ASN A 741 -8.79 -20.12 28.97
N PHE A 742 -9.79 -19.64 28.24
CA PHE A 742 -9.96 -18.20 28.02
C PHE A 742 -10.20 -17.45 29.35
N LEU A 743 -10.99 -18.02 30.27
CA LEU A 743 -11.21 -17.42 31.59
C LEU A 743 -9.91 -17.33 32.43
N LEU A 744 -9.00 -18.28 32.25
CA LEU A 744 -7.69 -18.29 32.91
C LEU A 744 -6.68 -17.34 32.23
N TYR A 745 -6.70 -17.25 30.89
CA TYR A 745 -5.76 -16.50 30.07
C TYR A 745 -6.51 -15.55 29.13
N GLN A 746 -7.03 -14.47 29.69
CA GLN A 746 -7.99 -13.59 29.03
C GLN A 746 -7.41 -12.72 27.89
N SER A 747 -6.08 -12.66 27.79
CA SER A 747 -5.36 -12.04 26.67
C SER A 747 -5.18 -12.97 25.48
N HIS A 748 -5.52 -14.27 25.58
CA HIS A 748 -5.36 -15.24 24.51
C HIS A 748 -6.66 -15.35 23.70
N GLU A 749 -6.84 -14.47 22.73
CA GLU A 749 -8.03 -14.42 21.87
C GLU A 749 -8.20 -15.65 20.96
N CYS A 750 -7.14 -16.43 20.76
CA CYS A 750 -7.15 -17.66 19.97
C CYS A 750 -8.21 -18.68 20.42
N TYR A 751 -8.57 -18.70 21.72
CA TYR A 751 -9.63 -19.56 22.25
C TYR A 751 -11.01 -19.17 21.72
N VAL A 752 -11.27 -17.86 21.63
CA VAL A 752 -12.52 -17.31 21.10
C VAL A 752 -12.58 -17.56 19.60
N ARG A 753 -11.47 -17.36 18.87
CA ARG A 753 -11.35 -17.68 17.44
C ARG A 753 -11.61 -19.17 17.16
N ALA A 754 -11.03 -20.08 17.94
CA ALA A 754 -11.26 -21.52 17.79
C ALA A 754 -12.70 -21.92 18.13
N ALA A 755 -13.31 -21.29 19.14
CA ALA A 755 -14.72 -21.52 19.45
C ALA A 755 -15.64 -21.02 18.33
N ALA A 756 -15.28 -19.93 17.63
CA ALA A 756 -16.05 -19.47 16.46
C ALA A 756 -16.08 -20.53 15.37
N VAL A 757 -14.95 -21.17 15.07
CA VAL A 757 -14.86 -22.31 14.13
C VAL A 757 -15.77 -23.47 14.56
N VAL A 758 -15.81 -23.79 15.86
CA VAL A 758 -16.69 -24.83 16.39
C VAL A 758 -18.17 -24.50 16.13
N ILE A 759 -18.57 -23.24 16.35
CA ILE A 759 -19.94 -22.77 16.13
C ILE A 759 -20.26 -22.69 14.63
N GLU A 760 -19.29 -22.36 13.78
CA GLU A 760 -19.46 -22.35 12.33
C GLU A 760 -19.83 -23.74 11.80
N GLU A 761 -19.09 -24.77 12.23
CA GLU A 761 -19.28 -26.15 11.79
C GLU A 761 -20.49 -26.83 12.44
N PHE A 762 -20.68 -26.69 13.75
CA PHE A 762 -21.67 -27.47 14.51
C PHE A 762 -22.81 -26.65 15.12
N GLY A 763 -22.79 -25.32 14.97
CA GLY A 763 -23.75 -24.43 15.62
C GLY A 763 -25.20 -24.72 15.24
N HIS A 764 -25.44 -25.26 14.04
CA HIS A 764 -26.77 -25.59 13.51
C HIS A 764 -27.44 -26.81 14.16
N ILE A 765 -26.71 -27.57 14.99
CA ILE A 765 -27.23 -28.79 15.62
C ILE A 765 -27.97 -28.43 16.92
N GLU A 766 -29.29 -28.63 16.93
CA GLU A 766 -30.18 -28.23 18.03
C GLU A 766 -29.79 -28.83 19.39
N ASP A 767 -29.34 -30.09 19.43
CA ASP A 767 -28.97 -30.80 20.66
C ASP A 767 -27.87 -30.10 21.47
N TYR A 768 -26.99 -29.35 20.80
CA TYR A 768 -25.88 -28.63 21.42
C TYR A 768 -26.19 -27.15 21.68
N GLY A 769 -27.41 -26.68 21.44
CA GLY A 769 -27.80 -25.27 21.63
C GLY A 769 -27.50 -24.74 23.04
N SER A 770 -27.79 -25.53 24.07
CA SER A 770 -27.50 -25.15 25.47
C SER A 770 -26.00 -24.97 25.75
N LEU A 771 -25.15 -25.79 25.13
CA LEU A 771 -23.71 -25.71 25.23
C LEU A 771 -23.18 -24.46 24.53
N CYS A 772 -23.69 -24.14 23.34
CA CYS A 772 -23.35 -22.92 22.60
C CYS A 772 -23.68 -21.66 23.42
N ILE A 773 -24.88 -21.62 24.03
CA ILE A 773 -25.29 -20.50 24.91
C ILE A 773 -24.36 -20.39 26.12
N SER A 774 -24.06 -21.51 26.79
CA SER A 774 -23.16 -21.50 27.95
C SER A 774 -21.75 -21.02 27.61
N THR A 775 -21.26 -21.33 26.40
CA THR A 775 -19.95 -20.88 25.90
C THR A 775 -19.97 -19.37 25.63
N PHE A 776 -21.01 -18.88 24.95
CA PHE A 776 -21.19 -17.45 24.70
C PHE A 776 -21.31 -16.65 26.01
N GLU A 777 -22.00 -17.20 27.00
CA GLU A 777 -22.12 -16.62 28.34
C GLU A 777 -20.76 -16.51 29.04
N ARG A 778 -19.94 -17.59 29.02
CA ARG A 778 -18.59 -17.59 29.61
C ARG A 778 -17.68 -16.53 28.99
N PHE A 779 -17.66 -16.42 27.66
CA PHE A 779 -16.85 -15.40 26.98
C PHE A 779 -17.33 -13.99 27.28
N THR A 780 -18.65 -13.76 27.23
CA THR A 780 -19.23 -12.43 27.46
C THR A 780 -19.04 -11.94 28.89
N LYS A 781 -18.97 -12.86 29.87
CA LYS A 781 -18.73 -12.55 31.29
C LYS A 781 -17.25 -12.45 31.67
N ALA A 782 -16.31 -12.73 30.75
CA ALA A 782 -14.88 -12.58 31.03
C ALA A 782 -14.52 -11.12 31.33
N GLU A 783 -13.56 -10.89 32.21
CA GLU A 783 -13.14 -9.55 32.64
C GLU A 783 -12.62 -8.71 31.46
N SER A 784 -11.84 -9.29 30.55
CA SER A 784 -11.31 -8.63 29.36
C SER A 784 -12.42 -8.17 28.40
N VAL A 785 -13.40 -9.03 28.14
CA VAL A 785 -14.55 -8.69 27.27
C VAL A 785 -15.46 -7.68 27.96
N THR A 786 -15.72 -7.84 29.27
CA THR A 786 -16.53 -6.88 30.04
C THR A 786 -15.87 -5.52 30.15
N ALA A 787 -14.53 -5.43 30.14
CA ALA A 787 -13.76 -4.19 30.12
C ALA A 787 -13.86 -3.40 28.81
N LEU A 788 -14.29 -4.00 27.69
CA LEU A 788 -14.53 -3.32 26.40
C LEU A 788 -15.74 -2.35 26.48
N ASN A 789 -15.60 -1.27 27.25
CA ASN A 789 -16.64 -0.25 27.49
C ASN A 789 -16.20 1.15 27.04
N SER A 790 -15.00 1.30 26.48
CA SER A 790 -14.50 2.56 25.92
C SER A 790 -13.64 2.30 24.68
N SER A 791 -13.56 3.30 23.79
CA SER A 791 -12.69 3.25 22.60
C SER A 791 -11.23 3.00 22.95
N TYR A 792 -10.74 3.62 24.04
CA TYR A 792 -9.37 3.46 24.52
C TYR A 792 -9.00 2.01 24.83
N ILE A 793 -9.88 1.27 25.53
CA ILE A 793 -9.59 -0.13 25.88
C ILE A 793 -9.63 -1.01 24.61
N CYS A 794 -10.52 -0.69 23.67
CA CYS A 794 -10.58 -1.38 22.37
C CYS A 794 -9.30 -1.17 21.56
N ASP A 795 -8.67 0.00 21.66
CA ASP A 795 -7.39 0.30 21.01
C ASP A 795 -6.19 -0.41 21.66
N GLN A 796 -6.29 -0.79 22.94
CA GLN A 796 -5.26 -1.59 23.62
C GLN A 796 -5.36 -3.08 23.29
N GLU A 797 -6.57 -3.59 23.03
CA GLU A 797 -6.84 -5.03 22.81
C GLU A 797 -7.61 -5.26 21.49
N PRO A 798 -7.07 -4.84 20.32
CA PRO A 798 -7.80 -4.90 19.05
C PRO A 798 -8.06 -6.34 18.58
N ASP A 799 -7.13 -7.26 18.83
CA ASP A 799 -7.25 -8.67 18.47
C ASP A 799 -8.41 -9.37 19.18
N LEU A 800 -8.63 -9.03 20.46
CA LEU A 800 -9.74 -9.55 21.25
C LEU A 800 -11.09 -9.04 20.72
N VAL A 801 -11.17 -7.76 20.34
CA VAL A 801 -12.37 -7.18 19.73
C VAL A 801 -12.71 -7.92 18.44
N GLU A 802 -11.72 -8.14 17.57
CA GLU A 802 -11.91 -8.87 16.31
C GLU A 802 -12.37 -10.32 16.57
N ALA A 803 -11.72 -11.03 17.49
CA ALA A 803 -12.08 -12.40 17.84
C ALA A 803 -13.50 -12.51 18.40
N TYR A 804 -13.87 -11.65 19.36
CA TYR A 804 -15.19 -11.67 19.99
C TYR A 804 -16.30 -11.30 19.02
N THR A 805 -16.12 -10.24 18.23
CA THR A 805 -17.12 -9.80 17.24
C THR A 805 -17.29 -10.81 16.10
N ASN A 806 -16.22 -11.50 15.70
CA ASN A 806 -16.31 -12.61 14.76
C ASN A 806 -17.09 -13.79 15.38
N PHE A 807 -16.76 -14.21 16.60
CA PHE A 807 -17.49 -15.26 17.31
C PHE A 807 -18.99 -14.96 17.41
N THR A 808 -19.37 -13.75 17.80
CA THR A 808 -20.79 -13.35 17.91
C THR A 808 -21.47 -13.30 16.56
N SER A 809 -20.77 -12.87 15.51
CA SER A 809 -21.28 -12.87 14.14
C SER A 809 -21.57 -14.31 13.67
N THR A 810 -20.64 -15.24 13.90
CA THR A 810 -20.82 -16.66 13.57
C THR A 810 -21.95 -17.27 14.38
N PHE A 811 -22.04 -16.98 15.68
CA PHE A 811 -23.12 -17.47 16.53
C PHE A 811 -24.52 -17.06 16.03
N VAL A 812 -24.69 -15.78 15.68
CA VAL A 812 -25.99 -15.27 15.19
C VAL A 812 -26.35 -15.82 13.81
N ARG A 813 -25.36 -16.19 12.99
CA ARG A 813 -25.58 -16.77 11.65
C ARG A 813 -25.83 -18.28 11.66
N CYS A 814 -25.09 -19.02 12.47
CA CYS A 814 -25.00 -20.47 12.35
C CYS A 814 -25.89 -21.22 13.36
N CYS A 815 -26.27 -20.61 14.48
CA CYS A 815 -27.13 -21.27 15.47
C CYS A 815 -28.62 -21.24 15.09
N PRO A 816 -29.43 -22.25 15.51
CA PRO A 816 -30.87 -22.25 15.33
C PRO A 816 -31.54 -21.01 15.92
N LYS A 817 -32.67 -20.61 15.33
CA LYS A 817 -33.38 -19.38 15.70
C LYS A 817 -33.78 -19.36 17.18
N GLU A 818 -34.14 -20.52 17.73
CA GLU A 818 -34.51 -20.73 19.13
C GLU A 818 -33.32 -20.48 20.07
N VAL A 819 -32.12 -20.93 19.68
CA VAL A 819 -30.87 -20.77 20.45
C VAL A 819 -30.43 -19.31 20.47
N VAL A 820 -30.53 -18.63 19.33
CA VAL A 820 -30.24 -17.19 19.22
C VAL A 820 -31.27 -16.38 20.02
N ALA A 821 -32.56 -16.72 19.94
CA ALA A 821 -33.62 -16.07 20.71
C ALA A 821 -33.41 -16.22 22.23
N ALA A 822 -33.00 -17.40 22.70
CA ALA A 822 -32.68 -17.66 24.11
C ALA A 822 -31.48 -16.84 24.63
N SER A 823 -30.64 -16.33 23.73
CA SER A 823 -29.42 -15.56 24.06
C SER A 823 -29.63 -14.04 24.13
N GLY A 824 -30.89 -13.56 24.15
CA GLY A 824 -31.25 -12.14 24.09
C GLY A 824 -30.40 -11.17 24.95
N PRO A 825 -30.22 -11.42 26.27
CA PRO A 825 -29.40 -10.55 27.12
C PRO A 825 -27.92 -10.51 26.73
N LEU A 826 -27.36 -11.63 26.26
CA LEU A 826 -25.97 -11.71 25.80
C LEU A 826 -25.80 -10.97 24.48
N LEU A 827 -26.78 -11.09 23.57
CA LEU A 827 -26.81 -10.35 22.32
C LEU A 827 -26.89 -8.84 22.57
N GLU A 828 -27.73 -8.39 23.51
CA GLU A 828 -27.83 -6.98 23.91
C GLU A 828 -26.47 -6.43 24.33
N LEU A 829 -25.77 -7.12 25.24
CA LEU A 829 -24.46 -6.69 25.73
C LEU A 829 -23.40 -6.71 24.61
N SER A 830 -23.36 -7.77 23.80
CA SER A 830 -22.41 -7.87 22.68
C SER A 830 -22.62 -6.78 21.63
N PHE A 831 -23.87 -6.41 21.35
CA PHE A 831 -24.22 -5.39 20.37
C PHE A 831 -23.85 -3.99 20.86
N GLN A 832 -24.08 -3.70 22.15
CA GLN A 832 -23.63 -2.45 22.79
C GLN A 832 -22.10 -2.32 22.76
N LYS A 833 -21.37 -3.41 23.06
CA LYS A 833 -19.91 -3.43 22.98
C LYS A 833 -19.40 -3.19 21.57
N ALA A 834 -20.02 -3.81 20.56
CA ALA A 834 -19.67 -3.59 19.16
C ALA A 834 -19.91 -2.14 18.71
N ALA A 835 -21.00 -1.52 19.19
CA ALA A 835 -21.24 -0.10 18.95
C ALA A 835 -20.11 0.76 19.53
N ILE A 836 -19.65 0.50 20.76
CA ILE A 836 -18.52 1.23 21.34
C ILE A 836 -17.22 0.98 20.53
N CYS A 837 -16.92 -0.28 20.22
CA CYS A 837 -15.70 -0.69 19.50
C CYS A 837 -15.57 -0.05 18.11
N CYS A 838 -16.68 0.32 17.46
CA CYS A 838 -16.64 0.95 16.15
C CYS A 838 -15.98 2.35 16.14
N THR A 839 -15.85 2.97 17.32
CA THR A 839 -15.20 4.27 17.51
C THR A 839 -13.68 4.17 17.78
N ALA A 840 -13.15 2.97 18.03
CA ALA A 840 -11.73 2.69 18.28
C ALA A 840 -10.86 3.20 17.12
N MET A 841 -9.70 3.80 17.37
CA MET A 841 -8.78 4.27 16.33
C MET A 841 -8.24 3.13 15.46
N HIS A 842 -8.06 1.93 16.03
CA HIS A 842 -7.59 0.75 15.31
C HIS A 842 -8.58 0.33 14.20
N ARG A 843 -8.12 0.34 12.95
CA ARG A 843 -8.97 0.12 11.77
C ARG A 843 -9.61 -1.27 11.75
N GLY A 844 -8.85 -2.33 12.07
CA GLY A 844 -9.32 -3.71 12.01
C GLY A 844 -10.49 -3.96 12.99
N ALA A 845 -10.21 -3.85 14.28
CA ALA A 845 -11.19 -3.84 15.38
C ALA A 845 -12.48 -3.04 15.08
N ALA A 846 -12.36 -1.79 14.64
CA ALA A 846 -13.54 -0.96 14.32
C ALA A 846 -14.38 -1.55 13.17
N LEU A 847 -13.74 -2.02 12.09
CA LEU A 847 -14.42 -2.62 10.95
C LEU A 847 -15.00 -4.00 11.27
N ALA A 848 -14.36 -4.79 12.12
CA ALA A 848 -14.87 -6.07 12.61
C ALA A 848 -16.15 -5.87 13.43
N ALA A 849 -16.14 -4.92 14.37
CA ALA A 849 -17.32 -4.55 15.16
C ALA A 849 -18.47 -4.04 14.28
N MET A 850 -18.19 -3.19 13.29
CA MET A 850 -19.20 -2.75 12.32
C MET A 850 -19.74 -3.90 11.47
N SER A 851 -18.90 -4.88 11.12
CA SER A 851 -19.34 -6.05 10.36
C SER A 851 -20.26 -6.94 11.19
N TYR A 852 -19.97 -7.14 12.48
CA TYR A 852 -20.90 -7.82 13.39
C TYR A 852 -22.23 -7.08 13.53
N MET A 853 -22.22 -5.75 13.73
CA MET A 853 -23.47 -4.98 13.80
C MET A 853 -24.31 -5.10 12.52
N SER A 854 -23.68 -5.03 11.35
CA SER A 854 -24.36 -5.22 10.07
C SER A 854 -24.91 -6.64 9.91
N CYS A 855 -24.16 -7.65 10.34
CA CYS A 855 -24.60 -9.04 10.36
C CYS A 855 -25.83 -9.24 11.26
N PHE A 856 -25.80 -8.68 12.47
CA PHE A 856 -26.91 -8.74 13.43
C PHE A 856 -28.18 -8.10 12.86
N LEU A 857 -28.06 -6.92 12.25
CA LEU A 857 -29.18 -6.23 11.60
C LEU A 857 -29.75 -7.02 10.42
N GLU A 858 -28.88 -7.67 9.63
CA GLU A 858 -29.31 -8.50 8.51
C GLU A 858 -30.11 -9.72 8.98
N VAL A 859 -29.64 -10.43 10.01
CA VAL A 859 -30.36 -11.58 10.56
C VAL A 859 -31.71 -11.15 11.16
N CYS A 860 -31.76 -9.99 11.82
CA CYS A 860 -33.01 -9.40 12.29
C CYS A 860 -33.98 -9.13 11.13
N LEU A 861 -33.48 -8.56 10.04
CA LEU A 861 -34.29 -8.22 8.87
C LEU A 861 -34.86 -9.46 8.19
N THR A 862 -34.02 -10.46 7.93
CA THR A 862 -34.44 -11.73 7.34
C THR A 862 -35.47 -12.43 8.21
N SER A 863 -35.26 -12.49 9.53
CA SER A 863 -36.22 -13.07 10.47
C SER A 863 -37.57 -12.37 10.44
N ILE A 864 -37.61 -11.04 10.33
CA ILE A 864 -38.86 -10.27 10.25
C ILE A 864 -39.57 -10.52 8.91
N LEU A 865 -38.83 -10.50 7.80
CA LEU A 865 -39.38 -10.75 6.45
C LEU A 865 -39.99 -12.15 6.32
N GLU A 866 -39.36 -13.16 6.91
CA GLU A 866 -39.88 -14.53 6.92
C GLU A 866 -41.11 -14.71 7.83
N SER A 867 -41.24 -13.90 8.90
CA SER A 867 -42.26 -14.09 9.94
C SER A 867 -43.68 -13.59 9.62
N SER A 868 -43.97 -13.15 8.37
CA SER A 868 -45.33 -12.86 7.85
C SER A 868 -46.28 -12.20 8.87
N ALA A 869 -46.14 -10.89 9.11
CA ALA A 869 -47.04 -10.00 9.88
C ALA A 869 -47.39 -10.36 11.35
N CYS A 870 -47.18 -11.60 11.83
CA CYS A 870 -47.54 -12.05 13.17
C CYS A 870 -46.29 -12.46 13.97
N ILE A 871 -45.61 -11.47 14.54
CA ILE A 871 -44.45 -11.68 15.41
C ILE A 871 -44.94 -12.12 16.79
N VAL A 872 -44.74 -13.39 17.12
CA VAL A 872 -45.09 -13.98 18.43
C VAL A 872 -44.07 -13.57 19.49
N GLU A 873 -44.53 -13.29 20.71
CA GLU A 873 -43.67 -12.97 21.85
C GLU A 873 -42.77 -14.17 22.19
N GLY A 874 -41.45 -13.93 22.31
CA GLY A 874 -40.44 -14.98 22.47
C GLY A 874 -39.84 -15.52 21.16
N SER A 875 -40.35 -15.12 19.99
CA SER A 875 -39.70 -15.42 18.70
C SER A 875 -38.37 -14.66 18.55
N LEU A 876 -37.49 -15.16 17.65
CA LEU A 876 -36.24 -14.48 17.31
C LEU A 876 -36.48 -13.01 16.92
N SER A 877 -37.45 -12.75 16.04
CA SER A 877 -37.82 -11.40 15.63
C SER A 877 -38.21 -10.50 16.81
N ALA A 878 -38.98 -11.02 17.78
CA ALA A 878 -39.36 -10.27 18.98
C ALA A 878 -38.15 -9.91 19.85
N VAL A 879 -37.25 -10.87 20.10
CA VAL A 879 -36.04 -10.67 20.92
C VAL A 879 -35.11 -9.66 20.25
N LEU A 880 -34.83 -9.79 18.95
CA LEU A 880 -33.93 -8.87 18.24
C LEU A 880 -34.52 -7.45 18.16
N ILE A 881 -35.84 -7.28 17.99
CA ILE A 881 -36.50 -5.98 18.06
C ILE A 881 -36.34 -5.34 19.45
N GLN A 882 -36.46 -6.13 20.53
CA GLN A 882 -36.25 -5.63 21.90
C GLN A 882 -34.79 -5.22 22.14
N VAL A 883 -33.82 -5.97 21.63
CA VAL A 883 -32.40 -5.60 21.71
C VAL A 883 -32.14 -4.28 20.98
N LEU A 884 -32.68 -4.12 19.78
CA LEU A 884 -32.53 -2.90 18.97
C LEU A 884 -33.23 -1.69 19.60
N SER A 885 -34.40 -1.86 20.21
CA SER A 885 -35.10 -0.74 20.86
C SER A 885 -34.34 -0.21 22.08
N ARG A 886 -33.64 -1.09 22.81
CA ARG A 886 -32.80 -0.69 23.96
C ARG A 886 -31.44 -0.13 23.57
N SER A 887 -30.84 -0.66 22.50
CA SER A 887 -29.45 -0.31 22.12
C SER A 887 -29.35 0.66 20.93
N GLY A 888 -30.47 0.97 20.27
CA GLY A 888 -30.49 1.74 19.02
C GLY A 888 -30.01 3.19 19.15
N GLU A 889 -30.25 3.84 20.28
CA GLU A 889 -29.73 5.19 20.54
C GLU A 889 -28.20 5.20 20.61
N GLY A 890 -27.63 4.26 21.39
CA GLY A 890 -26.18 4.10 21.52
C GLY A 890 -25.52 3.68 20.20
N LEU A 891 -26.20 2.86 19.39
CA LEU A 891 -25.73 2.48 18.06
C LEU A 891 -25.56 3.70 17.15
N ILE A 892 -26.60 4.53 17.02
CA ILE A 892 -26.56 5.69 16.12
C ILE A 892 -25.53 6.69 16.61
N SER A 893 -25.49 6.93 17.92
CA SER A 893 -24.48 7.80 18.53
C SER A 893 -23.07 7.35 18.14
N ASN A 894 -22.70 6.10 18.44
CA ASN A 894 -21.36 5.61 18.15
C ASN A 894 -21.03 5.54 16.65
N VAL A 895 -21.98 5.19 15.78
CA VAL A 895 -21.76 5.17 14.32
C VAL A 895 -21.51 6.58 13.77
N VAL A 896 -22.18 7.60 14.32
CA VAL A 896 -21.92 9.00 13.97
C VAL A 896 -20.57 9.46 14.53
N TYR A 897 -20.23 9.13 15.78
CA TYR A 897 -18.91 9.41 16.35
C TYR A 897 -17.77 8.74 15.56
N ALA A 898 -17.99 7.53 15.04
CA ALA A 898 -17.01 6.81 14.23
C ALA A 898 -16.70 7.50 12.88
N LEU A 899 -17.58 8.40 12.42
CA LEU A 899 -17.41 9.22 11.22
C LEU A 899 -16.68 10.55 11.50
N LEU A 900 -16.26 10.78 12.74
CA LEU A 900 -15.46 11.92 13.16
C LEU A 900 -13.98 11.50 13.34
N GLY A 901 -13.04 12.40 13.01
CA GLY A 901 -11.60 12.18 13.21
C GLY A 901 -10.84 11.52 12.05
N VAL A 902 -9.58 11.14 12.31
CA VAL A 902 -8.54 10.89 11.29
C VAL A 902 -8.81 9.67 10.39
N SER A 903 -9.53 8.66 10.89
CA SER A 903 -9.80 7.38 10.20
C SER A 903 -11.23 7.26 9.63
N ALA A 904 -12.04 8.32 9.69
CA ALA A 904 -13.46 8.33 9.34
C ALA A 904 -13.76 7.81 7.91
N MET A 905 -12.91 8.13 6.94
CA MET A 905 -13.12 7.74 5.53
C MET A 905 -13.13 6.22 5.31
N SER A 906 -12.37 5.46 6.10
CA SER A 906 -12.35 3.99 6.01
C SER A 906 -13.66 3.34 6.47
N ARG A 907 -14.50 4.07 7.23
CA ARG A 907 -15.72 3.56 7.88
C ARG A 907 -17.00 3.96 7.15
N VAL A 908 -16.95 4.99 6.31
CA VAL A 908 -18.09 5.54 5.54
C VAL A 908 -18.99 4.46 4.94
N HIS A 909 -18.41 3.46 4.28
CA HIS A 909 -19.19 2.43 3.61
C HIS A 909 -19.96 1.53 4.60
N LYS A 910 -19.32 1.10 5.69
CA LYS A 910 -19.93 0.25 6.72
C LYS A 910 -20.94 1.03 7.55
N SER A 911 -20.64 2.27 7.95
CA SER A 911 -21.58 3.16 8.64
C SER A 911 -22.85 3.39 7.82
N ALA A 912 -22.70 3.65 6.51
CA ALA A 912 -23.84 3.85 5.64
C ALA A 912 -24.69 2.58 5.46
N THR A 913 -24.05 1.41 5.43
CA THR A 913 -24.73 0.10 5.36
C THR A 913 -25.55 -0.17 6.63
N ILE A 914 -24.95 0.03 7.81
CA ILE A 914 -25.62 -0.13 9.11
C ILE A 914 -26.83 0.81 9.22
N LEU A 915 -26.65 2.08 8.85
CA LEU A 915 -27.74 3.06 8.89
C LEU A 915 -28.86 2.72 7.89
N GLN A 916 -28.54 2.22 6.70
CA GLN A 916 -29.51 1.74 5.72
C GLN A 916 -30.32 0.54 6.26
N GLN A 917 -29.64 -0.46 6.83
CA GLN A 917 -30.27 -1.65 7.41
C GLN A 917 -31.18 -1.28 8.59
N LEU A 918 -30.73 -0.41 9.49
CA LEU A 918 -31.52 0.07 10.62
C LEU A 918 -32.77 0.84 10.15
N ALA A 919 -32.63 1.69 9.13
CA ALA A 919 -33.76 2.43 8.56
C ALA A 919 -34.79 1.49 7.91
N ALA A 920 -34.32 0.47 7.18
CA ALA A 920 -35.19 -0.56 6.60
C ALA A 920 -35.96 -1.35 7.67
N LEU A 921 -35.28 -1.75 8.75
CA LEU A 921 -35.89 -2.41 9.91
C LEU A 921 -36.99 -1.56 10.55
N CYS A 922 -36.68 -0.29 10.88
CA CYS A 922 -37.66 0.63 11.46
C CYS A 922 -38.88 0.85 10.54
N SER A 923 -38.69 0.81 9.21
CA SER A 923 -39.78 0.93 8.24
C SER A 923 -40.67 -0.31 8.16
N ILE A 924 -40.10 -1.52 8.23
CA ILE A 924 -40.90 -2.76 8.25
C ILE A 924 -41.64 -2.91 9.57
N VAL A 925 -40.97 -2.70 10.72
CA VAL A 925 -41.60 -2.91 12.03
C VAL A 925 -42.77 -1.96 12.24
N ASP A 926 -42.76 -0.77 11.63
CA ASP A 926 -43.89 0.16 11.64
C ASP A 926 -45.18 -0.43 11.02
N ARG A 927 -45.06 -1.47 10.19
CA ARG A 927 -46.16 -2.22 9.57
C ARG A 927 -46.61 -3.44 10.38
N THR A 928 -46.00 -3.70 11.54
CA THR A 928 -46.27 -4.86 12.41
C THR A 928 -46.93 -4.44 13.72
N SER A 929 -47.39 -5.43 14.51
CA SER A 929 -47.93 -5.20 15.87
C SER A 929 -46.89 -4.64 16.87
N TRP A 930 -45.61 -4.61 16.51
CA TRP A 930 -44.49 -4.19 17.37
C TRP A 930 -44.07 -2.72 17.17
N LYS A 931 -44.86 -1.92 16.43
CA LYS A 931 -44.65 -0.47 16.23
C LYS A 931 -44.46 0.33 17.53
N THR A 932 -45.04 -0.12 18.63
CA THR A 932 -44.91 0.55 19.94
C THR A 932 -43.50 0.41 20.55
N ILE A 933 -42.69 -0.54 20.07
CA ILE A 933 -41.36 -0.86 20.60
C ILE A 933 -40.26 -0.32 19.68
N LEU A 934 -40.39 -0.48 18.37
CA LEU A 934 -39.45 0.06 17.37
C LEU A 934 -40.24 0.61 16.19
N CYS A 935 -39.96 1.85 15.80
CA CYS A 935 -40.65 2.53 14.70
C CYS A 935 -39.76 3.60 14.08
N TRP A 936 -40.18 4.14 12.94
CA TRP A 936 -39.50 5.25 12.29
C TRP A 936 -39.30 6.46 13.21
N ASP A 937 -40.27 6.75 14.09
CA ASP A 937 -40.15 7.85 15.07
C ASP A 937 -39.05 7.62 16.10
N SER A 938 -38.69 6.36 16.38
CA SER A 938 -37.57 6.03 17.25
C SER A 938 -36.23 6.38 16.59
N LEU A 939 -36.06 6.04 15.30
CA LEU A 939 -34.90 6.43 14.50
C LEU A 939 -34.75 7.96 14.44
N CYS A 940 -35.84 8.68 14.22
CA CYS A 940 -35.87 10.14 14.22
C CYS A 940 -35.38 10.72 15.56
N ARG A 941 -35.91 10.22 16.68
CA ARG A 941 -35.52 10.67 18.02
C ARG A 941 -34.04 10.39 18.33
N TRP A 942 -33.54 9.21 17.98
CA TRP A 942 -32.15 8.84 18.22
C TRP A 942 -31.17 9.69 17.41
N LEU A 943 -31.47 9.97 16.14
CA LEU A 943 -30.63 10.83 15.31
C LEU A 943 -30.65 12.28 15.82
N GLN A 944 -31.81 12.78 16.26
CA GLN A 944 -31.93 14.11 16.88
C GLN A 944 -31.13 14.19 18.19
N SER A 945 -31.28 13.21 19.08
CA SER A 945 -30.54 13.11 20.34
C SER A 945 -29.03 13.06 20.12
N THR A 946 -28.59 12.27 19.15
CA THR A 946 -27.17 12.15 18.77
C THR A 946 -26.59 13.49 18.29
N VAL A 947 -27.27 14.17 17.37
CA VAL A 947 -26.79 15.44 16.83
C VAL A 947 -26.81 16.56 17.89
N GLN A 948 -27.75 16.54 18.82
CA GLN A 948 -27.83 17.49 19.94
C GLN A 948 -26.77 17.23 21.03
N SER A 949 -26.34 15.99 21.19
CA SER A 949 -25.33 15.60 22.20
C SER A 949 -23.88 15.70 21.70
N LEU A 950 -23.67 15.91 20.40
CA LEU A 950 -22.34 16.21 19.85
C LEU A 950 -21.84 17.57 20.39
N PRO A 951 -20.59 17.67 20.88
CA PRO A 951 -20.03 18.94 21.32
C PRO A 951 -20.06 19.99 20.19
N SER A 952 -20.32 21.25 20.53
CA SER A 952 -20.46 22.35 19.56
C SER A 952 -19.20 22.62 18.74
N GLU A 953 -18.07 22.07 19.15
CA GLU A 953 -16.77 22.14 18.47
C GLU A 953 -16.68 21.20 17.26
N TYR A 954 -17.50 20.13 17.24
CA TYR A 954 -17.50 19.17 16.14
C TYR A 954 -18.37 19.60 14.96
N LEU A 955 -19.41 20.42 15.16
CA LEU A 955 -20.34 20.81 14.10
C LEU A 955 -20.24 22.31 13.79
N LYS A 956 -20.35 22.68 12.51
CA LYS A 956 -20.39 24.10 12.12
C LYS A 956 -21.67 24.77 12.64
N GLN A 957 -21.61 26.10 12.82
CA GLN A 957 -22.77 26.87 13.29
C GLN A 957 -23.97 26.70 12.35
N GLY A 958 -25.07 26.16 12.87
CA GLY A 958 -26.30 25.86 12.10
C GLY A 958 -26.34 24.50 11.40
N GLU A 959 -25.23 23.75 11.37
CA GLU A 959 -25.15 22.45 10.72
C GLU A 959 -26.06 21.40 11.36
N ALA A 960 -26.12 21.38 12.69
CA ALA A 960 -26.99 20.48 13.47
C ALA A 960 -28.48 20.57 13.05
N VAL A 961 -28.95 21.76 12.67
CA VAL A 961 -30.34 22.01 12.24
C VAL A 961 -30.60 21.47 10.83
N THR A 962 -29.58 21.48 9.97
CA THR A 962 -29.68 21.04 8.57
C THR A 962 -29.40 19.55 8.38
N LEU A 963 -28.59 18.95 9.25
CA LEU A 963 -28.09 17.58 9.12
C LEU A 963 -29.21 16.55 9.31
N VAL A 964 -30.01 16.68 10.36
CA VAL A 964 -31.07 15.72 10.71
C VAL A 964 -32.12 15.57 9.58
N PRO A 965 -32.74 16.66 9.06
CA PRO A 965 -33.72 16.52 7.98
C PRO A 965 -33.14 15.92 6.70
N LEU A 966 -31.89 16.26 6.38
CA LEU A 966 -31.19 15.79 5.18
C LEU A 966 -30.88 14.28 5.28
N TRP A 967 -30.39 13.83 6.43
CA TRP A 967 -30.10 12.42 6.69
C TRP A 967 -31.38 11.59 6.74
N LEU A 968 -32.44 12.05 7.40
CA LEU A 968 -33.71 11.32 7.45
C LEU A 968 -34.32 11.11 6.06
N LYS A 969 -34.26 12.12 5.18
CA LYS A 969 -34.72 11.99 3.79
C LYS A 969 -33.90 10.96 3.01
N ALA A 970 -32.58 10.97 3.18
CA ALA A 970 -31.69 10.01 2.52
C ALA A 970 -31.89 8.59 3.05
N LEU A 971 -32.07 8.42 4.37
CA LEU A 971 -32.34 7.14 5.02
C LEU A 971 -33.67 6.55 4.55
N ALA A 972 -34.72 7.35 4.42
CA ALA A 972 -36.02 6.87 3.92
C ALA A 972 -35.92 6.32 2.48
N SER A 973 -35.21 7.04 1.60
CA SER A 973 -34.97 6.58 0.24
C SER A 973 -34.08 5.33 0.19
N ALA A 974 -33.02 5.28 1.01
CA ALA A 974 -32.13 4.13 1.08
C ALA A 974 -32.82 2.88 1.67
N ALA A 975 -33.71 3.06 2.63
CA ALA A 975 -34.52 1.98 3.21
C ALA A 975 -35.46 1.37 2.16
N SER A 976 -36.19 2.19 1.39
CA SER A 976 -37.09 1.70 0.32
C SER A 976 -36.32 0.87 -0.71
N ASP A 977 -35.20 1.40 -1.22
CA ASP A 977 -34.34 0.70 -2.17
C ASP A 977 -33.88 -0.66 -1.63
N TYR A 978 -33.53 -0.73 -0.34
CA TYR A 978 -33.06 -1.95 0.29
C TYR A 978 -34.17 -3.00 0.40
N LEU A 979 -35.37 -2.59 0.82
CA LEU A 979 -36.52 -3.47 0.97
C LEU A 979 -37.03 -4.00 -0.37
N GLU A 980 -37.04 -3.15 -1.41
CA GLU A 980 -37.39 -3.55 -2.78
C GLU A 980 -36.42 -4.62 -3.29
N SER A 981 -35.11 -4.46 -3.05
CA SER A 981 -34.11 -5.45 -3.47
C SER A 981 -34.26 -6.82 -2.78
N LYS A 982 -34.75 -6.84 -1.54
CA LYS A 982 -34.93 -8.07 -0.76
C LYS A 982 -36.28 -8.76 -0.98
N THR A 983 -37.25 -8.08 -1.61
CA THR A 983 -38.60 -8.61 -1.84
C THR A 983 -38.86 -8.99 -3.31
N SER A 984 -37.96 -8.65 -4.24
CA SER A 984 -38.08 -8.99 -5.66
C SER A 984 -37.48 -10.37 -6.00
N ASP A 985 -38.31 -11.34 -6.37
CA ASP A 985 -37.94 -12.72 -6.80
C ASP A 985 -37.20 -12.82 -8.16
N THR A 986 -36.80 -11.70 -8.78
CA THR A 986 -36.14 -11.73 -10.10
C THR A 986 -34.64 -11.93 -9.97
N ALA A 987 -34.17 -13.13 -10.29
CA ALA A 987 -32.77 -13.59 -10.36
C ALA A 987 -31.85 -12.84 -11.35
N ARG A 988 -32.00 -11.52 -11.55
CA ARG A 988 -31.20 -10.72 -12.50
C ARG A 988 -30.69 -9.38 -11.99
N SER A 989 -30.87 -9.04 -10.72
CA SER A 989 -30.19 -7.89 -10.13
C SER A 989 -29.91 -8.13 -8.65
N ASP A 990 -28.83 -8.85 -8.35
CA ASP A 990 -28.21 -8.84 -7.02
C ASP A 990 -27.64 -7.44 -6.77
N HIS A 991 -28.52 -6.51 -6.43
CA HIS A 991 -28.13 -5.21 -5.94
C HIS A 991 -27.74 -5.36 -4.48
N GLY A 992 -26.47 -5.72 -4.25
CA GLY A 992 -25.85 -5.68 -2.92
C GLY A 992 -26.01 -4.32 -2.25
N HIS A 993 -25.60 -4.23 -0.98
CA HIS A 993 -25.70 -3.00 -0.17
C HIS A 993 -25.29 -1.74 -0.96
N MET A 994 -26.05 -0.65 -0.81
CA MET A 994 -25.74 0.66 -1.40
C MET A 994 -25.80 0.78 -2.95
N GLN A 995 -26.35 -0.17 -3.71
CA GLN A 995 -26.42 -0.08 -5.18
C GLN A 995 -27.60 0.77 -5.72
N GLY A 996 -28.70 0.88 -4.96
CA GLY A 996 -29.85 1.74 -5.29
C GLY A 996 -29.53 3.25 -5.34
N LYS A 997 -30.43 4.06 -5.91
CA LYS A 997 -30.26 5.52 -6.04
C LYS A 997 -30.26 6.21 -4.66
N GLY A 998 -31.14 5.80 -3.76
CA GLY A 998 -31.20 6.18 -2.36
C GLY A 998 -29.97 5.73 -1.58
N GLY A 999 -29.54 4.46 -1.75
CA GLY A 999 -28.31 3.93 -1.15
C GLY A 999 -27.07 4.76 -1.53
N ARG A 1000 -26.85 5.01 -2.83
CA ARG A 1000 -25.74 5.87 -3.30
C ARG A 1000 -25.82 7.30 -2.77
N THR A 1001 -27.03 7.83 -2.62
CA THR A 1001 -27.25 9.18 -2.07
C THR A 1001 -26.88 9.23 -0.58
N LEU A 1002 -27.27 8.23 0.21
CA LEU A 1002 -26.89 8.09 1.62
C LEU A 1002 -25.37 7.97 1.77
N LYS A 1003 -24.70 7.14 0.95
CA LYS A 1003 -23.23 7.00 0.97
C LYS A 1003 -22.53 8.34 0.72
N ARG A 1004 -23.02 9.09 -0.28
CA ARG A 1004 -22.47 10.39 -0.65
C ARG A 1004 -22.58 11.37 0.52
N ILE A 1005 -23.77 11.49 1.12
CA ILE A 1005 -24.02 12.37 2.26
C ILE A 1005 -23.12 12.04 3.46
N ILE A 1006 -22.99 10.75 3.79
CA ILE A 1006 -22.15 10.30 4.90
C ILE A 1006 -20.67 10.55 4.61
N ARG A 1007 -20.24 10.35 3.36
CA ARG A 1007 -18.88 10.66 2.93
C ARG A 1007 -18.59 12.15 3.03
N ASP A 1008 -19.50 12.99 2.54
CA ASP A 1008 -19.34 14.45 2.55
C ASP A 1008 -19.29 14.96 4.01
N PHE A 1009 -20.09 14.36 4.91
CA PHE A 1009 -19.99 14.59 6.35
C PHE A 1009 -18.61 14.19 6.90
N ALA A 1010 -18.16 12.95 6.68
CA ALA A 1010 -16.86 12.46 7.18
C ALA A 1010 -15.67 13.28 6.64
N ASP A 1011 -15.71 13.67 5.37
CA ASP A 1011 -14.63 14.45 4.72
C ASP A 1011 -14.56 15.88 5.29
N THR A 1012 -15.72 16.49 5.54
CA THR A 1012 -15.82 17.81 6.18
C THR A 1012 -15.28 17.82 7.61
N HIS A 1013 -15.32 16.68 8.30
CA HIS A 1013 -15.04 16.53 9.74
C HIS A 1013 -13.75 15.74 10.04
N ARG A 1014 -12.94 15.45 9.02
CA ARG A 1014 -11.72 14.62 9.12
C ARG A 1014 -10.62 15.21 10.01
N ASN A 1015 -10.57 16.54 10.12
CA ASN A 1015 -9.51 17.29 10.83
C ASN A 1015 -10.07 18.36 11.81
N GLY A 1016 -11.16 18.05 12.54
CA GLY A 1016 -11.46 18.85 13.74
C GLY A 1016 -10.24 18.84 14.68
N PRO A 1017 -9.91 19.93 15.38
CA PRO A 1017 -8.69 19.99 16.17
C PRO A 1017 -8.68 18.86 17.20
N ASN A 1018 -7.65 18.01 17.13
CA ASN A 1018 -7.28 17.13 18.23
C ASN A 1018 -6.88 18.03 19.42
N LEU A 1019 -7.83 18.34 20.29
CA LEU A 1019 -7.53 18.67 21.67
C LEU A 1019 -7.57 17.35 22.42
N THR A 1020 -6.40 16.97 22.95
CA THR A 1020 -6.16 15.86 23.89
C THR A 1020 -7.32 15.56 24.82
#